data_AF-A0A087GKT3-F1
#
_entry.id   AF-A0A087GKT3-F1
#
_cell.length_a   1.000
_cell.length_b   1.000
_cell.length_c   1.000
_cell.angle_alpha   90.00
_cell.angle_beta   90.00
_cell.angle_gamma   90.00
#
_symmetry.space_group_name_H-M   'P 1'
#
loop_
_entity.id
_entity.type
_entity.pdbx_description
1 polymer ?
#
loop_
_entity_poly.entity_id
_entity_poly.type
_entity_poly.pdbx_seq_one_letter_code
_entity_poly.pdbx_strand_id
1 'polypeptide(L)'
;MKPSFYFLAIFLLRLVPSAIPHDYSDALRKSILFFEGQRSGRLPIQQRMAWRGNSALNDGKNLGTDLVGGYYDAGDNVKFHFPMAFTTTMLAWSFIDFDSYMSPDDLGHSLVALKWGTDYLLKTVSQLPNRIFVQVGEAQADHECWERPEDMDTPRTAFALDAPAVKTFQYADSYRGSYTDNPNVNKAVCPFYCSVNGYKDELLWGAAWLRRATGDDFYLNYLVNNREAFGADFNYFEFGWDNKVGGVNVLIAKEVFEKNVTALIPDKDIAEKMMCAFFRETPGPHMPYTPAGLLYKPGSSQLQNTAALSFLLLTYADYLSKSSQQLNCGSLIFQPDSLRRIVKRQVDYVLGDNPMNLSYMIGYGDRYPQQVHHRGSSIPSRMVHPTAFGCVQGWSIFSSPNPNPNILVGAVIGGPDVDDKFIGGRTNASETEPTTYINAPFVGQRSGHIPKGQRMTWRRSSALNDGKDLNVDLVGGYYDAGDNVKFHFPMAYSTTMLAWSAVEFKSYMSRNDLHDNLAAIRWGTDYLLKTVSQLPHRIFVHVGEATPDHQCWERPEDMDTPRTAYALEAPNPASDLAGEIAAALAAASITFKRFDPNYSKRLLYNAKKTFQYADSHRGSYTDNPRAKLAVCPFYCSVNGYKDELLWAAAWLRRATGEDFYIKYLVNNRHSFGADFNYLEFGWDNKFGGVNVLVAKEVIEKNVAAIKPYKDAAERLMCSFFRETRGPHMTYSPGGLLYKKGSTQLQNTAALSFLLLTYADYLSKSSQQLYCGNVKIKPDYFRRIAKRQVDYILGDNPMKLSYMIGYGNRYPQQIHHRGASLPSIATYPKTIKCVEGWKFFASPNSDHNTLVGAVIGGPDTNDKFIGGRRNASQTEPTTYINAPIVGVLAYFKAYKASYDAESPR
;
A
#
# COMPACT_ATOMS: atom_id res chain seq x y z
N MET A 1 -62.19 -42.31 -19.84
CA MET A 1 -61.33 -41.40 -20.64
C MET A 1 -61.54 -39.98 -20.13
N LYS A 2 -60.53 -39.39 -19.49
CA LYS A 2 -60.47 -37.98 -19.05
C LYS A 2 -59.32 -37.33 -19.82
N PRO A 3 -59.43 -36.08 -20.32
CA PRO A 3 -58.35 -35.44 -21.05
C PRO A 3 -57.33 -34.81 -20.10
N SER A 4 -56.04 -35.02 -20.40
CA SER A 4 -54.88 -34.49 -19.68
C SER A 4 -54.77 -32.97 -19.79
N PHE A 5 -54.56 -32.32 -18.65
CA PHE A 5 -54.10 -30.93 -18.56
C PHE A 5 -52.58 -30.88 -18.83
N TYR A 6 -52.16 -30.14 -19.85
CA TYR A 6 -50.77 -29.73 -20.06
C TYR A 6 -50.48 -28.52 -19.16
N PHE A 7 -49.57 -28.68 -18.20
CA PHE A 7 -48.99 -27.56 -17.45
C PHE A 7 -47.96 -26.83 -18.32
N LEU A 8 -48.26 -25.57 -18.67
CA LEU A 8 -47.31 -24.65 -19.29
C LEU A 8 -46.41 -24.08 -18.18
N ALA A 9 -45.17 -24.57 -18.08
CA ALA A 9 -44.17 -24.00 -17.18
C ALA A 9 -43.62 -22.69 -17.79
N ILE A 10 -44.12 -21.56 -17.29
CA ILE A 10 -43.55 -20.24 -17.60
C ILE A 10 -42.25 -20.08 -16.80
N PHE A 11 -41.11 -20.26 -17.47
CA PHE A 11 -39.80 -19.86 -16.92
C PHE A 11 -39.73 -18.33 -16.92
N LEU A 12 -40.04 -17.71 -15.78
CA LEU A 12 -39.65 -16.34 -15.48
C LEU A 12 -38.12 -16.30 -15.32
N LEU A 13 -37.41 -15.93 -16.40
CA LEU A 13 -36.03 -15.44 -16.28
C LEU A 13 -36.07 -14.18 -15.42
N ARG A 14 -35.78 -14.32 -14.12
CA ARG A 14 -35.38 -13.17 -13.29
C ARG A 14 -34.06 -12.66 -13.86
N LEU A 15 -34.11 -11.49 -14.49
CA LEU A 15 -32.92 -10.67 -14.75
C LEU A 15 -32.20 -10.47 -13.42
N VAL A 16 -31.08 -11.18 -13.23
CA VAL A 16 -30.16 -10.90 -12.13
C VAL A 16 -29.53 -9.54 -12.45
N PRO A 17 -29.68 -8.52 -11.59
CA PRO A 17 -28.98 -7.25 -11.80
C PRO A 17 -27.49 -7.51 -11.93
N SER A 18 -26.84 -6.96 -12.96
CA SER A 18 -25.40 -6.97 -13.07
C SER A 18 -24.80 -6.30 -11.81
N ALA A 19 -24.02 -7.05 -11.03
CA ALA A 19 -23.36 -6.52 -9.83
C ALA A 19 -22.54 -5.27 -10.18
N ILE A 20 -22.72 -4.19 -9.42
CA ILE A 20 -21.96 -2.95 -9.61
C ILE A 20 -20.53 -3.22 -9.12
N PRO A 21 -19.49 -3.06 -9.95
CA PRO A 21 -18.12 -3.22 -9.48
C PRO A 21 -17.80 -2.13 -8.45
N HIS A 22 -17.57 -2.51 -7.19
CA HIS A 22 -17.25 -1.61 -6.11
C HIS A 22 -15.75 -1.29 -6.03
N ASP A 23 -15.38 -0.03 -5.79
CA ASP A 23 -14.02 0.38 -5.44
C ASP A 23 -13.80 0.17 -3.93
N TYR A 24 -13.43 -1.05 -3.54
CA TYR A 24 -13.10 -1.37 -2.15
C TYR A 24 -11.95 -0.54 -1.59
N SER A 25 -11.13 0.00 -2.49
CA SER A 25 -9.97 0.77 -2.14
C SER A 25 -10.39 2.15 -1.65
N ASP A 26 -11.24 2.84 -2.41
CA ASP A 26 -11.85 4.10 -2.00
C ASP A 26 -12.64 3.92 -0.70
N ALA A 27 -13.47 2.88 -0.61
CA ALA A 27 -14.23 2.59 0.59
C ALA A 27 -13.36 2.33 1.83
N LEU A 28 -12.24 1.61 1.70
CA LEU A 28 -11.31 1.40 2.82
C LEU A 28 -10.66 2.72 3.25
N ARG A 29 -10.23 3.57 2.30
CA ARG A 29 -9.65 4.89 2.62
C ARG A 29 -10.65 5.77 3.36
N LYS A 30 -11.92 5.76 2.92
CA LYS A 30 -13.02 6.47 3.57
C LYS A 30 -13.32 5.89 4.95
N SER A 31 -13.41 4.57 5.09
CA SER A 31 -13.63 3.91 6.40
C SER A 31 -12.57 4.30 7.44
N ILE A 32 -11.29 4.45 7.04
CA ILE A 32 -10.23 4.95 7.92
C ILE A 32 -10.40 6.45 8.22
N LEU A 33 -10.84 7.25 7.24
CA LEU A 33 -11.08 8.69 7.42
C LEU A 33 -12.19 8.98 8.44
N PHE A 34 -13.20 8.13 8.55
CA PHE A 34 -14.28 8.27 9.54
C PHE A 34 -13.77 8.46 10.97
N PHE A 35 -12.73 7.73 11.38
CA PHE A 35 -12.17 7.86 12.72
C PHE A 35 -11.65 9.27 13.03
N GLU A 36 -11.21 10.03 12.02
CA GLU A 36 -10.83 11.43 12.22
C GLU A 36 -12.03 12.31 12.58
N GLY A 37 -13.20 11.99 12.02
CA GLY A 37 -14.48 12.61 12.32
C GLY A 37 -14.98 12.34 13.74
N GLN A 38 -14.44 11.32 14.42
CA GLN A 38 -14.78 10.96 15.80
C GLN A 38 -13.75 11.44 16.84
N ARG A 39 -12.64 12.06 16.44
CA ARG A 39 -11.60 12.49 17.39
C ARG A 39 -12.12 13.56 18.35
N SER A 40 -11.71 13.45 19.61
CA SER A 40 -11.86 14.50 20.63
C SER A 40 -10.49 15.01 21.04
N GLY A 41 -10.40 16.17 21.69
CA GLY A 41 -9.13 16.74 22.15
C GLY A 41 -8.50 17.69 21.15
N ARG A 42 -7.17 17.85 21.25
CA ARG A 42 -6.38 18.70 20.34
C ARG A 42 -6.09 17.94 19.05
N LEU A 43 -6.79 18.28 17.96
CA LEU A 43 -6.63 17.66 16.66
C LEU A 43 -5.29 18.03 16.02
N PRO A 44 -4.63 17.10 15.31
CA PRO A 44 -3.38 17.36 14.64
C PRO A 44 -3.57 18.33 13.46
N ILE A 45 -2.53 19.13 13.15
CA ILE A 45 -2.54 20.06 12.00
C ILE A 45 -2.80 19.32 10.67
N GLN A 46 -2.43 18.04 10.60
CA GLN A 46 -2.61 17.19 9.41
C GLN A 46 -3.95 16.43 9.38
N GLN A 47 -4.93 16.81 10.21
CA GLN A 47 -6.30 16.27 10.18
C GLN A 47 -6.94 16.48 8.79
N ARG A 48 -7.47 15.42 8.20
CA ARG A 48 -8.10 15.40 6.86
C ARG A 48 -9.59 15.74 6.90
N MET A 49 -10.30 15.35 7.97
CA MET A 49 -11.67 15.82 8.26
C MET A 49 -11.66 17.31 8.66
N ALA A 50 -11.49 18.19 7.67
CA ALA A 50 -11.21 19.62 7.88
C ALA A 50 -12.34 20.41 8.56
N TRP A 51 -13.57 19.88 8.55
CA TRP A 51 -14.72 20.51 9.20
C TRP A 51 -14.77 20.28 10.72
N ARG A 52 -13.94 19.38 11.28
CA ARG A 52 -13.77 19.18 12.72
C ARG A 52 -12.74 20.15 13.31
N GLY A 53 -12.92 20.51 14.58
CA GLY A 53 -12.00 21.31 15.37
C GLY A 53 -11.68 20.69 16.73
N ASN A 54 -10.84 21.39 17.50
CA ASN A 54 -10.48 20.97 18.86
C ASN A 54 -11.71 20.97 19.77
N SER A 55 -11.87 19.92 20.57
CA SER A 55 -12.96 19.77 21.54
C SER A 55 -12.46 19.11 22.84
N ALA A 56 -13.27 19.08 23.89
CA ALA A 56 -13.00 18.27 25.10
C ALA A 56 -11.67 18.58 25.80
N LEU A 57 -11.21 19.84 25.73
CA LEU A 57 -9.88 20.24 26.20
C LEU A 57 -9.73 20.27 27.72
N ASN A 58 -10.83 20.08 28.45
CA ASN A 58 -10.89 20.08 29.91
C ASN A 58 -11.26 18.69 30.49
N ASP A 59 -11.35 17.65 29.65
CA ASP A 59 -11.73 16.32 30.08
C ASP A 59 -10.70 15.77 31.10
N GLY A 60 -11.20 15.27 32.25
CA GLY A 60 -10.38 14.81 33.39
C GLY A 60 -10.15 15.85 34.49
N LYS A 61 -10.47 17.13 34.24
CA LYS A 61 -10.24 18.23 35.20
C LYS A 61 -10.92 18.02 36.55
N ASN A 62 -12.10 17.39 36.60
CA ASN A 62 -12.82 17.14 37.85
C ASN A 62 -12.06 16.21 38.81
N LEU A 63 -11.12 15.40 38.31
CA LEU A 63 -10.27 14.52 39.10
C LEU A 63 -8.78 14.92 39.03
N GLY A 64 -8.48 16.12 38.51
CA GLY A 64 -7.10 16.61 38.41
C GLY A 64 -6.23 15.85 37.42
N THR A 65 -6.81 15.25 36.38
CA THR A 65 -6.10 14.44 35.37
C THR A 65 -6.23 14.99 33.95
N ASP A 66 -5.40 14.47 33.04
CA ASP A 66 -5.53 14.70 31.60
C ASP A 66 -6.22 13.51 30.91
N LEU A 67 -7.48 13.70 30.52
CA LEU A 67 -8.24 12.80 29.64
C LEU A 67 -8.60 13.48 28.32
N VAL A 68 -7.78 14.41 27.86
CA VAL A 68 -7.90 15.01 26.52
C VAL A 68 -7.44 14.00 25.46
N GLY A 69 -8.18 13.89 24.35
CA GLY A 69 -7.94 12.86 23.31
C GLY A 69 -8.97 11.75 23.34
N GLY A 70 -8.76 10.71 22.52
CA GLY A 70 -9.70 9.58 22.38
C GLY A 70 -10.80 9.85 21.35
N TYR A 71 -11.70 8.88 21.22
CA TYR A 71 -12.83 8.95 20.30
C TYR A 71 -14.13 9.26 21.02
N TYR A 72 -15.00 10.04 20.37
CA TYR A 72 -16.42 9.98 20.64
C TYR A 72 -16.99 8.74 19.95
N ASP A 73 -17.97 8.11 20.58
CA ASP A 73 -18.72 7.05 19.92
C ASP A 73 -20.01 7.61 19.32
N ALA A 74 -20.49 6.94 18.29
CA ALA A 74 -21.79 7.26 17.69
C ALA A 74 -21.92 8.74 17.23
N GLY A 75 -23.14 9.29 17.32
CA GLY A 75 -23.43 10.71 17.12
C GLY A 75 -23.14 11.61 18.32
N ASP A 76 -22.57 11.06 19.38
CA ASP A 76 -22.47 11.66 20.72
C ASP A 76 -21.23 12.52 20.90
N ASN A 77 -21.24 13.35 21.96
CA ASN A 77 -20.02 13.99 22.45
C ASN A 77 -19.46 13.26 23.70
N VAL A 78 -19.88 12.02 23.96
CA VAL A 78 -19.44 11.22 25.12
C VAL A 78 -18.31 10.26 24.73
N LYS A 79 -17.37 10.03 25.66
CA LYS A 79 -16.32 9.01 25.50
C LYS A 79 -16.72 7.76 26.27
N PHE A 80 -17.38 6.84 25.60
CA PHE A 80 -17.72 5.52 26.16
C PHE A 80 -16.50 4.59 26.04
N HIS A 81 -15.88 4.22 27.17
CA HIS A 81 -14.62 3.48 27.11
C HIS A 81 -14.80 2.01 26.74
N PHE A 82 -15.94 1.40 27.07
CA PHE A 82 -16.20 -0.01 26.76
C PHE A 82 -16.29 -0.30 25.25
N PRO A 83 -17.14 0.39 24.47
CA PRO A 83 -17.14 0.27 23.01
C PRO A 83 -15.85 0.82 22.36
N MET A 84 -15.19 1.82 22.96
CA MET A 84 -13.90 2.32 22.46
C MET A 84 -12.78 1.29 22.61
N ALA A 85 -12.74 0.53 23.70
CA ALA A 85 -11.78 -0.55 23.90
C ALA A 85 -11.97 -1.62 22.82
N PHE A 86 -13.22 -2.03 22.56
CA PHE A 86 -13.52 -2.96 21.48
C PHE A 86 -13.13 -2.41 20.10
N THR A 87 -13.50 -1.16 19.80
CA THR A 87 -13.11 -0.47 18.56
C THR A 87 -11.59 -0.51 18.35
N THR A 88 -10.84 -0.16 19.40
CA THR A 88 -9.37 -0.10 19.35
C THR A 88 -8.78 -1.49 19.12
N THR A 89 -9.32 -2.52 19.77
CA THR A 89 -8.92 -3.91 19.54
C THR A 89 -9.27 -4.38 18.13
N MET A 90 -10.42 -4.01 17.58
CA MET A 90 -10.81 -4.39 16.20
C MET A 90 -9.95 -3.70 15.15
N LEU A 91 -9.56 -2.43 15.35
CA LEU A 91 -8.56 -1.78 14.52
C LEU A 91 -7.22 -2.51 14.59
N ALA A 92 -6.75 -2.83 15.81
CA ALA A 92 -5.51 -3.57 15.98
C ALA A 92 -5.55 -4.94 15.28
N TRP A 93 -6.63 -5.72 15.49
CA TRP A 93 -6.79 -7.03 14.86
C TRP A 93 -6.84 -6.93 13.33
N SER A 94 -7.56 -5.95 12.81
CA SER A 94 -7.62 -5.68 11.37
C SER A 94 -6.24 -5.45 10.76
N PHE A 95 -5.35 -4.77 11.47
CA PHE A 95 -4.00 -4.50 10.98
C PHE A 95 -3.07 -5.69 11.17
N ILE A 96 -3.16 -6.37 12.31
CA ILE A 96 -2.33 -7.54 12.60
C ILE A 96 -2.53 -8.65 11.56
N ASP A 97 -3.77 -8.92 11.15
CA ASP A 97 -4.06 -10.03 10.24
C ASP A 97 -4.17 -9.61 8.76
N PHE A 98 -4.38 -8.32 8.45
CA PHE A 98 -4.61 -7.85 7.08
C PHE A 98 -3.71 -6.70 6.60
N ASP A 99 -2.64 -6.32 7.31
CA ASP A 99 -1.73 -5.22 6.90
C ASP A 99 -1.18 -5.38 5.47
N SER A 100 -0.81 -6.61 5.09
CA SER A 100 -0.26 -6.98 3.78
C SER A 100 -1.18 -6.62 2.61
N TYR A 101 -2.45 -6.36 2.88
CA TYR A 101 -3.45 -6.01 1.89
C TYR A 101 -3.80 -4.52 1.84
N MET A 102 -3.21 -3.71 2.72
CA MET A 102 -3.40 -2.26 2.78
C MET A 102 -2.31 -1.54 1.98
N SER A 103 -2.65 -0.41 1.36
CA SER A 103 -1.62 0.47 0.80
C SER A 103 -0.79 1.08 1.94
N PRO A 104 0.47 1.51 1.69
CA PRO A 104 1.27 2.15 2.72
C PRO A 104 0.60 3.37 3.37
N ASP A 105 -0.15 4.16 2.59
CA ASP A 105 -0.88 5.32 3.10
C ASP A 105 -2.06 4.89 3.98
N ASP A 106 -2.83 3.89 3.53
CA ASP A 106 -3.93 3.35 4.33
C ASP A 106 -3.40 2.75 5.64
N LEU A 107 -2.33 1.95 5.57
CA LEU A 107 -1.67 1.41 6.75
C LEU A 107 -1.16 2.51 7.68
N GLY A 108 -0.54 3.57 7.13
CA GLY A 108 -0.09 4.72 7.90
C GLY A 108 -1.24 5.41 8.62
N HIS A 109 -2.34 5.71 7.92
CA HIS A 109 -3.52 6.33 8.52
C HIS A 109 -4.22 5.41 9.53
N SER A 110 -4.26 4.11 9.25
CA SER A 110 -4.75 3.06 10.14
C SER A 110 -3.96 3.02 11.44
N LEU A 111 -2.62 3.02 11.38
CA LEU A 111 -1.76 3.06 12.56
C LEU A 111 -1.94 4.34 13.37
N VAL A 112 -2.16 5.49 12.72
CA VAL A 112 -2.50 6.75 13.41
C VAL A 112 -3.86 6.63 14.10
N ALA A 113 -4.86 6.02 13.46
CA ALA A 113 -6.18 5.80 14.06
C ALA A 113 -6.09 4.85 15.28
N LEU A 114 -5.36 3.75 15.17
CA LEU A 114 -5.11 2.85 16.30
C LEU A 114 -4.38 3.58 17.43
N LYS A 115 -3.30 4.31 17.10
CA LYS A 115 -2.51 5.06 18.09
C LYS A 115 -3.35 6.09 18.84
N TRP A 116 -4.28 6.77 18.17
CA TRP A 116 -5.16 7.74 18.84
C TRP A 116 -6.04 7.09 19.92
N GLY A 117 -6.57 5.89 19.64
CA GLY A 117 -7.35 5.11 20.60
C GLY A 117 -6.48 4.55 21.73
N THR A 118 -5.33 3.94 21.39
CA THR A 118 -4.44 3.33 22.40
C THR A 118 -3.78 4.37 23.30
N ASP A 119 -3.33 5.51 22.77
CA ASP A 119 -2.78 6.60 23.58
C ASP A 119 -3.80 7.10 24.61
N TYR A 120 -5.09 7.16 24.23
CA TYR A 120 -6.16 7.52 25.15
C TYR A 120 -6.44 6.43 26.18
N LEU A 121 -6.58 5.16 25.77
CA LEU A 121 -6.79 4.04 26.69
C LEU A 121 -5.63 3.87 27.69
N LEU A 122 -4.40 4.24 27.30
CA LEU A 122 -3.30 4.30 28.26
C LEU A 122 -3.53 5.35 29.33
N LYS A 123 -4.09 6.52 29.00
CA LYS A 123 -4.44 7.54 30.01
C LYS A 123 -5.50 7.03 30.99
N THR A 124 -6.47 6.23 30.53
CA THR A 124 -7.55 5.72 31.40
C THR A 124 -7.06 4.77 32.50
N VAL A 125 -5.83 4.27 32.41
CA VAL A 125 -5.23 3.36 33.40
C VAL A 125 -3.94 3.89 34.04
N SER A 126 -3.38 5.01 33.56
CA SER A 126 -2.09 5.52 34.03
C SER A 126 -2.13 6.88 34.72
N GLN A 127 -3.20 7.66 34.54
CA GLN A 127 -3.27 9.03 35.04
C GLN A 127 -3.37 9.12 36.57
N LEU A 128 -3.97 8.12 37.23
CA LEU A 128 -4.05 8.04 38.69
C LEU A 128 -3.63 6.66 39.16
N PRO A 129 -2.84 6.56 40.24
CA PRO A 129 -2.55 5.28 40.85
C PRO A 129 -3.85 4.68 41.37
N ASN A 130 -3.98 3.36 41.24
CA ASN A 130 -5.10 2.60 41.79
C ASN A 130 -6.49 3.04 41.29
N ARG A 131 -6.58 3.49 40.03
CA ARG A 131 -7.83 3.96 39.41
C ARG A 131 -7.92 3.49 37.96
N ILE A 132 -9.14 3.22 37.50
CA ILE A 132 -9.47 3.03 36.09
C ILE A 132 -10.63 3.94 35.70
N PHE A 133 -10.48 4.70 34.62
CA PHE A 133 -11.55 5.55 34.10
C PHE A 133 -12.47 4.75 33.18
N VAL A 134 -13.79 4.90 33.33
CA VAL A 134 -14.80 4.12 32.59
C VAL A 134 -15.58 4.94 31.56
N GLN A 135 -15.67 6.27 31.76
CA GLN A 135 -16.38 7.17 30.86
C GLN A 135 -15.96 8.62 31.10
N VAL A 136 -16.08 9.46 30.07
CA VAL A 136 -16.03 10.93 30.21
C VAL A 136 -17.23 11.57 29.52
N GLY A 137 -17.99 12.36 30.28
CA GLY A 137 -19.23 12.99 29.85
C GLY A 137 -20.46 12.31 30.46
N GLU A 138 -21.49 13.09 30.74
CA GLU A 138 -22.77 12.60 31.24
C GLU A 138 -23.71 12.28 30.08
N ALA A 139 -23.94 10.99 29.84
CA ALA A 139 -24.64 10.53 28.65
C ALA A 139 -26.07 11.06 28.54
N GLN A 140 -26.81 11.12 29.65
CA GLN A 140 -28.16 11.67 29.66
C GLN A 140 -28.18 13.16 29.27
N ALA A 141 -27.28 13.97 29.83
CA ALA A 141 -27.18 15.39 29.51
C ALA A 141 -26.77 15.61 28.04
N ASP A 142 -25.86 14.78 27.50
CA ASP A 142 -25.49 14.80 26.09
C ASP A 142 -26.67 14.47 25.16
N HIS A 143 -27.53 13.54 25.56
CA HIS A 143 -28.71 13.13 24.79
C HIS A 143 -29.87 14.12 24.85
N GLU A 144 -29.92 14.98 25.87
CA GLU A 144 -30.84 16.13 25.96
C GLU A 144 -30.34 17.33 25.13
N CYS A 145 -29.18 17.17 24.49
CA CYS A 145 -28.45 18.23 23.84
C CYS A 145 -28.09 17.93 22.38
N TRP A 146 -28.26 18.91 21.49
CA TRP A 146 -27.85 18.78 20.09
C TRP A 146 -26.88 19.88 19.71
N GLU A 147 -25.59 19.66 19.98
CA GLU A 147 -24.52 20.64 19.75
C GLU A 147 -23.27 19.97 19.14
N ARG A 148 -22.49 20.73 18.36
CA ARG A 148 -21.26 20.20 17.76
C ARG A 148 -20.17 20.06 18.84
N PRO A 149 -19.26 19.08 18.72
CA PRO A 149 -18.26 18.82 19.76
C PRO A 149 -17.42 20.04 20.17
N GLU A 150 -17.16 20.96 19.24
CA GLU A 150 -16.33 22.15 19.47
C GLU A 150 -17.02 23.24 20.28
N ASP A 151 -18.34 23.19 20.40
CA ASP A 151 -19.14 24.15 21.17
C ASP A 151 -19.65 23.56 22.49
N MET A 152 -19.39 22.27 22.74
CA MET A 152 -20.11 21.54 23.78
C MET A 152 -19.96 22.18 25.17
N ASP A 153 -21.09 22.31 25.86
CA ASP A 153 -21.18 22.89 27.20
C ASP A 153 -21.80 21.95 28.24
N THR A 154 -22.21 20.74 27.82
CA THR A 154 -22.69 19.68 28.71
C THR A 154 -21.64 19.22 29.74
N PRO A 155 -22.06 18.72 30.92
CA PRO A 155 -21.15 18.23 31.94
C PRO A 155 -20.15 17.18 31.43
N ARG A 156 -18.86 17.45 31.63
CA ARG A 156 -17.72 16.61 31.19
C ARG A 156 -17.16 15.75 32.32
N THR A 157 -18.02 15.25 33.20
CA THR A 157 -17.62 14.46 34.37
C THR A 157 -16.84 13.22 33.95
N ALA A 158 -15.62 13.06 34.44
CA ALA A 158 -14.86 11.82 34.32
C ALA A 158 -15.26 10.85 35.43
N PHE A 159 -15.69 9.65 35.05
CA PHE A 159 -16.09 8.57 35.95
C PHE A 159 -14.95 7.57 36.10
N ALA A 160 -14.56 7.26 37.33
CA ALA A 160 -13.46 6.35 37.65
C ALA A 160 -13.82 5.37 38.77
N LEU A 161 -13.20 4.20 38.74
CA LEU A 161 -13.33 3.13 39.73
C LEU A 161 -12.01 2.90 40.46
N ASP A 162 -12.09 2.48 41.72
CA ASP A 162 -10.96 2.07 42.54
C ASP A 162 -10.37 0.74 42.02
N ALA A 163 -9.09 0.74 41.70
CA ALA A 163 -8.39 -0.38 41.08
C ALA A 163 -6.97 -0.59 41.63
N PRO A 164 -6.80 -1.06 42.87
CA PRO A 164 -5.49 -1.19 43.52
C PRO A 164 -4.53 -2.06 42.68
N ALA A 165 -3.35 -1.49 42.37
CA ALA A 165 -2.30 -2.03 41.51
C ALA A 165 -2.74 -2.32 40.06
N VAL A 166 -2.45 -1.39 39.14
CA VAL A 166 -2.87 -1.49 37.73
C VAL A 166 -1.98 -2.48 36.95
N LYS A 167 -2.31 -3.76 37.08
CA LYS A 167 -2.09 -4.77 36.05
C LYS A 167 -3.47 -5.15 35.52
N THR A 168 -3.95 -4.45 34.49
CA THR A 168 -5.37 -4.39 34.09
C THR A 168 -6.07 -5.75 34.01
N PHE A 169 -5.42 -6.75 33.41
CA PHE A 169 -5.99 -8.11 33.34
C PHE A 169 -6.09 -8.78 34.71
N GLN A 170 -5.05 -8.66 35.55
CA GLN A 170 -5.05 -9.24 36.89
C GLN A 170 -6.10 -8.56 37.78
N TYR A 171 -6.27 -7.25 37.64
CA TYR A 171 -7.36 -6.53 38.29
C TYR A 171 -8.73 -7.06 37.84
N ALA A 172 -8.98 -7.12 36.52
CA ALA A 172 -10.24 -7.61 35.98
C ALA A 172 -10.55 -9.06 36.44
N ASP A 173 -9.53 -9.92 36.49
CA ASP A 173 -9.68 -11.31 36.93
C ASP A 173 -9.85 -11.46 38.45
N SER A 174 -9.24 -10.57 39.25
CA SER A 174 -9.36 -10.60 40.72
C SER A 174 -10.66 -9.97 41.21
N TYR A 175 -11.22 -9.01 40.46
CA TYR A 175 -12.42 -8.25 40.78
C TYR A 175 -13.50 -8.48 39.72
N ARG A 176 -13.91 -9.74 39.58
CA ARG A 176 -14.87 -10.20 38.57
C ARG A 176 -16.26 -9.62 38.81
N GLY A 177 -16.84 -9.01 37.77
CA GLY A 177 -18.18 -8.43 37.79
C GLY A 177 -18.42 -7.54 36.57
N SER A 178 -19.68 -7.30 36.22
CA SER A 178 -19.97 -6.30 35.18
C SER A 178 -19.76 -4.91 35.77
N TYR A 179 -19.20 -4.00 34.98
CA TYR A 179 -19.13 -2.59 35.38
C TYR A 179 -20.53 -1.97 35.53
N THR A 180 -21.55 -2.56 34.90
CA THR A 180 -22.97 -2.17 35.06
C THR A 180 -23.50 -2.50 36.45
N ASP A 181 -22.92 -3.48 37.15
CA ASP A 181 -23.34 -3.83 38.51
C ASP A 181 -22.83 -2.83 39.55
N ASN A 182 -21.88 -1.97 39.17
CA ASN A 182 -21.29 -1.01 40.09
C ASN A 182 -22.17 0.25 40.22
N PRO A 183 -22.78 0.51 41.40
CA PRO A 183 -23.75 1.59 41.57
C PRO A 183 -23.15 2.99 41.37
N ASN A 184 -21.82 3.14 41.48
CA ASN A 184 -21.14 4.42 41.33
C ASN A 184 -20.98 4.85 39.86
N VAL A 185 -21.09 3.90 38.92
CA VAL A 185 -20.92 4.19 37.49
C VAL A 185 -22.11 3.72 36.65
N ASN A 186 -22.97 2.84 37.18
CA ASN A 186 -24.18 2.34 36.50
C ASN A 186 -25.01 3.49 35.90
N LYS A 187 -25.33 4.52 36.70
CA LYS A 187 -26.12 5.67 36.24
C LYS A 187 -25.45 6.50 35.13
N ALA A 188 -24.14 6.42 35.00
CA ALA A 188 -23.41 7.14 33.97
C ALA A 188 -23.41 6.39 32.63
N VAL A 189 -23.38 5.06 32.69
CA VAL A 189 -23.12 4.18 31.52
C VAL A 189 -24.40 3.56 30.96
N CYS A 190 -25.40 3.34 31.81
CA CYS A 190 -26.73 2.86 31.45
C CYS A 190 -27.73 4.02 31.35
N PRO A 191 -28.72 3.96 30.42
CA PRO A 191 -29.13 2.79 29.62
C PRO A 191 -28.37 2.60 28.30
N PHE A 192 -27.31 3.37 28.03
CA PHE A 192 -26.67 3.40 26.70
C PHE A 192 -25.78 2.19 26.41
N TYR A 193 -24.67 2.00 27.14
CA TYR A 193 -23.73 0.90 26.91
C TYR A 193 -23.73 -0.12 28.05
N CYS A 194 -24.90 -0.46 28.59
CA CYS A 194 -25.01 -1.50 29.61
C CYS A 194 -24.36 -2.81 29.15
N SER A 195 -23.59 -3.44 30.04
CA SER A 195 -23.09 -4.79 29.79
C SER A 195 -24.20 -5.78 30.09
N VAL A 196 -24.70 -6.45 29.03
CA VAL A 196 -25.84 -7.37 29.14
C VAL A 196 -25.40 -8.83 29.10
N ASN A 197 -24.26 -9.13 28.48
CA ASN A 197 -23.65 -10.47 28.46
C ASN A 197 -22.73 -10.74 29.66
N GLY A 198 -22.45 -9.73 30.48
CA GLY A 198 -21.63 -9.84 31.69
C GLY A 198 -20.17 -9.48 31.45
N TYR A 199 -19.25 -10.23 32.07
CA TYR A 199 -17.80 -9.96 32.05
C TYR A 199 -16.95 -11.17 31.63
N LYS A 200 -17.58 -12.34 31.52
CA LYS A 200 -16.88 -13.63 31.43
C LYS A 200 -16.16 -13.75 30.09
N ASP A 201 -16.82 -13.32 29.03
CA ASP A 201 -16.29 -13.28 27.67
C ASP A 201 -15.23 -12.19 27.49
N GLU A 202 -15.30 -11.05 28.20
CA GLU A 202 -14.20 -10.07 28.27
C GLU A 202 -12.91 -10.66 28.88
N LEU A 203 -13.03 -11.50 29.91
CA LEU A 203 -11.87 -12.17 30.51
C LEU A 203 -11.24 -13.18 29.56
N LEU A 204 -12.05 -13.98 28.86
CA LEU A 204 -11.54 -14.88 27.82
C LEU A 204 -10.91 -14.07 26.68
N TRP A 205 -11.51 -12.97 26.27
CA TRP A 205 -11.01 -12.08 25.23
C TRP A 205 -9.67 -11.45 25.60
N GLY A 206 -9.55 -10.92 26.82
CA GLY A 206 -8.30 -10.40 27.35
C GLY A 206 -7.20 -11.46 27.40
N ALA A 207 -7.52 -12.67 27.90
CA ALA A 207 -6.59 -13.78 27.98
C ALA A 207 -6.14 -14.24 26.58
N ALA A 208 -7.04 -14.32 25.60
CA ALA A 208 -6.73 -14.67 24.22
C ALA A 208 -5.75 -13.69 23.58
N TRP A 209 -5.97 -12.39 23.75
CA TRP A 209 -5.03 -11.38 23.24
C TRP A 209 -3.69 -11.39 23.96
N LEU A 210 -3.69 -11.57 25.28
CA LEU A 210 -2.46 -11.67 26.06
C LEU A 210 -1.67 -12.92 25.66
N ARG A 211 -2.32 -14.07 25.50
CA ARG A 211 -1.72 -15.29 24.93
C ARG A 211 -1.06 -14.99 23.59
N ARG A 212 -1.79 -14.35 22.68
CA ARG A 212 -1.29 -14.03 21.33
C ARG A 212 -0.12 -13.05 21.37
N ALA A 213 -0.12 -12.08 22.30
CA ALA A 213 0.89 -11.04 22.39
C ALA A 213 2.16 -11.50 23.12
N THR A 214 2.05 -12.33 24.16
CA THR A 214 3.18 -12.71 25.02
C THR A 214 3.69 -14.12 24.76
N GLY A 215 2.85 -15.01 24.21
CA GLY A 215 3.13 -16.44 24.14
C GLY A 215 3.18 -17.13 25.51
N ASP A 216 2.70 -16.49 26.57
CA ASP A 216 2.73 -17.02 27.93
C ASP A 216 1.66 -18.11 28.11
N ASP A 217 2.06 -19.28 28.61
CA ASP A 217 1.20 -20.44 28.84
C ASP A 217 0.25 -20.23 30.02
N PHE A 218 0.49 -19.25 30.90
CA PHE A 218 -0.48 -18.85 31.91
C PHE A 218 -1.84 -18.53 31.27
N TYR A 219 -1.84 -17.75 30.19
CA TYR A 219 -3.08 -17.37 29.50
C TYR A 219 -3.69 -18.52 28.70
N LEU A 220 -2.86 -19.42 28.17
CA LEU A 220 -3.36 -20.67 27.56
C LEU A 220 -4.11 -21.52 28.59
N ASN A 221 -3.48 -21.75 29.75
CA ASN A 221 -4.10 -22.49 30.84
C ASN A 221 -5.35 -21.77 31.36
N TYR A 222 -5.33 -20.44 31.44
CA TYR A 222 -6.50 -19.64 31.81
C TYR A 222 -7.67 -19.88 30.86
N LEU A 223 -7.45 -19.83 29.54
CA LEU A 223 -8.48 -20.10 28.53
C LEU A 223 -9.04 -21.51 28.69
N VAL A 224 -8.16 -22.52 28.72
CA VAL A 224 -8.55 -23.94 28.80
C VAL A 224 -9.33 -24.23 30.08
N ASN A 225 -8.92 -23.70 31.22
CA ASN A 225 -9.54 -23.99 32.51
C ASN A 225 -10.85 -23.22 32.74
N ASN A 226 -11.07 -22.08 32.08
CA ASN A 226 -12.26 -21.26 32.31
C ASN A 226 -13.30 -21.34 31.19
N ARG A 227 -12.97 -21.84 29.99
CA ARG A 227 -13.88 -21.81 28.82
C ARG A 227 -15.28 -22.34 29.08
N GLU A 228 -15.42 -23.45 29.80
CA GLU A 228 -16.72 -24.05 30.10
C GLU A 228 -17.50 -23.20 31.12
N ALA A 229 -16.86 -22.86 32.24
CA ALA A 229 -17.48 -22.02 33.29
C ALA A 229 -17.85 -20.62 32.79
N PHE A 230 -17.14 -20.12 31.78
CA PHE A 230 -17.34 -18.80 31.19
C PHE A 230 -18.24 -18.83 29.94
N GLY A 231 -18.70 -20.02 29.51
CA GLY A 231 -19.67 -20.17 28.43
C GLY A 231 -19.09 -19.92 27.03
N ALA A 232 -17.84 -20.33 26.77
CA ALA A 232 -17.17 -20.15 25.48
C ALA A 232 -17.85 -20.91 24.32
N ASP A 233 -18.76 -21.84 24.61
CA ASP A 233 -19.58 -22.60 23.66
C ASP A 233 -21.02 -22.09 23.55
N PHE A 234 -21.36 -20.99 24.24
CA PHE A 234 -22.68 -20.37 24.24
C PHE A 234 -22.66 -18.97 23.60
N ASN A 235 -23.76 -18.58 22.94
CA ASN A 235 -23.91 -17.29 22.23
C ASN A 235 -22.74 -16.94 21.26
N TYR A 236 -22.11 -17.95 20.66
CA TYR A 236 -20.98 -17.78 19.72
C TYR A 236 -21.40 -17.21 18.36
N PHE A 237 -22.71 -17.10 18.08
CA PHE A 237 -23.24 -16.44 16.87
C PHE A 237 -23.22 -14.91 16.95
N GLU A 238 -22.62 -14.35 18.00
CA GLU A 238 -22.50 -12.93 18.22
C GLU A 238 -21.05 -12.54 18.45
N PHE A 239 -20.71 -11.37 17.92
CA PHE A 239 -19.45 -10.73 18.17
C PHE A 239 -19.67 -9.21 18.11
N GLY A 240 -19.28 -8.50 19.15
CA GLY A 240 -19.53 -7.07 19.27
C GLY A 240 -18.84 -6.48 20.48
N TRP A 241 -19.19 -5.24 20.81
CA TRP A 241 -18.60 -4.56 21.97
C TRP A 241 -19.01 -5.18 23.30
N ASP A 242 -20.14 -5.88 23.39
CA ASP A 242 -20.63 -6.54 24.62
C ASP A 242 -20.46 -8.07 24.66
N ASN A 243 -20.45 -8.76 23.51
CA ASN A 243 -20.21 -10.20 23.46
C ASN A 243 -18.96 -10.52 22.62
N LYS A 244 -18.00 -11.23 23.21
CA LYS A 244 -16.72 -11.61 22.59
C LYS A 244 -16.62 -13.07 22.16
N VAL A 245 -17.56 -13.93 22.54
CA VAL A 245 -17.38 -15.40 22.46
C VAL A 245 -17.05 -15.86 21.04
N GLY A 246 -17.78 -15.40 20.02
CA GLY A 246 -17.47 -15.76 18.63
C GLY A 246 -16.05 -15.33 18.20
N GLY A 247 -15.63 -14.14 18.64
CA GLY A 247 -14.29 -13.61 18.38
C GLY A 247 -13.17 -14.34 19.12
N VAL A 248 -13.38 -14.74 20.38
CA VAL A 248 -12.42 -15.53 21.18
C VAL A 248 -12.10 -16.83 20.46
N ASN A 249 -13.13 -17.61 20.11
CA ASN A 249 -12.97 -18.92 19.47
C ASN A 249 -12.22 -18.79 18.13
N VAL A 250 -12.58 -17.81 17.30
CA VAL A 250 -11.88 -17.54 16.04
C VAL A 250 -10.43 -17.14 16.30
N LEU A 251 -10.18 -16.19 17.20
CA LEU A 251 -8.84 -15.67 17.50
C LEU A 251 -7.87 -16.79 17.91
N ILE A 252 -8.28 -17.66 18.84
CA ILE A 252 -7.40 -18.71 19.39
C ILE A 252 -7.33 -19.95 18.51
N ALA A 253 -8.32 -20.19 17.63
CA ALA A 253 -8.23 -21.23 16.60
C ALA A 253 -6.97 -21.08 15.73
N LYS A 254 -6.46 -19.85 15.56
CA LYS A 254 -5.18 -19.58 14.88
C LYS A 254 -4.02 -20.37 15.47
N GLU A 255 -3.96 -20.54 16.79
CA GLU A 255 -2.89 -21.33 17.43
C GLU A 255 -3.00 -22.83 17.11
N VAL A 256 -4.21 -23.34 16.86
CA VAL A 256 -4.39 -24.72 16.36
C VAL A 256 -3.86 -24.82 14.93
N PHE A 257 -4.24 -23.88 14.05
CA PHE A 257 -3.79 -23.88 12.65
C PHE A 257 -2.28 -23.69 12.49
N GLU A 258 -1.67 -22.78 13.24
CA GLU A 258 -0.29 -22.34 13.02
C GLU A 258 0.73 -23.00 13.97
N LYS A 259 0.31 -23.35 15.18
CA LYS A 259 1.21 -23.86 16.24
C LYS A 259 0.82 -25.26 16.73
N ASN A 260 -0.26 -25.84 16.20
CA ASN A 260 -0.78 -27.15 16.58
C ASN A 260 -1.04 -27.30 18.09
N VAL A 261 -1.55 -26.25 18.74
CA VAL A 261 -1.89 -26.27 20.18
C VAL A 261 -3.18 -27.06 20.39
N THR A 262 -3.05 -28.37 20.59
CA THR A 262 -4.19 -29.31 20.66
C THR A 262 -5.18 -29.01 21.79
N ALA A 263 -4.74 -28.36 22.87
CA ALA A 263 -5.61 -27.96 23.99
C ALA A 263 -6.75 -27.01 23.57
N LEU A 264 -6.57 -26.28 22.45
CA LEU A 264 -7.52 -25.32 21.89
C LEU A 264 -8.38 -25.90 20.74
N ILE A 265 -8.29 -27.20 20.47
CA ILE A 265 -9.15 -27.87 19.47
C ILE A 265 -10.65 -27.63 19.74
N PRO A 266 -11.16 -27.74 20.99
CA PRO A 266 -12.57 -27.47 21.26
C PRO A 266 -13.02 -26.06 20.86
N ASP A 267 -12.17 -25.05 21.07
CA ASP A 267 -12.44 -23.67 20.70
C ASP A 267 -12.43 -23.49 19.16
N LYS A 268 -11.51 -24.17 18.46
CA LYS A 268 -11.54 -24.28 16.99
C LYS A 268 -12.84 -24.95 16.51
N ASP A 269 -13.29 -26.02 17.17
CA ASP A 269 -14.52 -26.73 16.79
C ASP A 269 -15.77 -25.85 16.95
N ILE A 270 -15.82 -25.01 18.00
CA ILE A 270 -16.87 -23.98 18.15
C ILE A 270 -16.79 -22.94 17.04
N ALA A 271 -15.58 -22.48 16.68
CA ALA A 271 -15.41 -21.57 15.54
C ALA A 271 -15.89 -22.22 14.23
N GLU A 272 -15.59 -23.50 13.96
CA GLU A 272 -16.07 -24.21 12.77
C GLU A 272 -17.58 -24.39 12.78
N LYS A 273 -18.20 -24.71 13.92
CA LYS A 273 -19.67 -24.72 14.06
C LYS A 273 -20.28 -23.37 13.68
N MET A 274 -19.67 -22.28 14.13
CA MET A 274 -20.08 -20.93 13.74
C MET A 274 -19.94 -20.73 12.23
N MET A 275 -18.80 -21.06 11.63
CA MET A 275 -18.57 -20.90 10.18
C MET A 275 -19.55 -21.73 9.34
N CYS A 276 -19.85 -22.95 9.77
CA CYS A 276 -20.78 -23.83 9.10
C CYS A 276 -22.20 -23.26 9.06
N ALA A 277 -22.66 -22.60 10.13
CA ALA A 277 -24.01 -22.03 10.22
C ALA A 277 -24.33 -20.95 9.18
N PHE A 278 -23.31 -20.39 8.50
CA PHE A 278 -23.52 -19.44 7.39
C PHE A 278 -23.95 -20.12 6.09
N PHE A 279 -23.82 -21.44 5.98
CA PHE A 279 -24.24 -22.23 4.83
C PHE A 279 -25.58 -22.91 5.15
N ARG A 280 -26.64 -22.57 4.41
CA ARG A 280 -27.99 -23.11 4.62
C ARG A 280 -28.10 -24.63 4.40
N GLU A 281 -27.09 -25.24 3.79
CA GLU A 281 -27.09 -26.65 3.39
C GLU A 281 -26.52 -27.55 4.50
N THR A 282 -25.90 -26.96 5.54
CA THR A 282 -25.34 -27.72 6.67
C THR A 282 -26.44 -28.10 7.67
N PRO A 283 -26.30 -29.20 8.42
CA PRO A 283 -27.23 -29.50 9.50
C PRO A 283 -27.02 -28.55 10.70
N GLY A 284 -28.11 -28.18 11.39
CA GLY A 284 -28.05 -27.42 12.65
C GLY A 284 -28.63 -26.00 12.57
N PRO A 285 -28.35 -25.14 13.58
CA PRO A 285 -28.80 -23.75 13.57
C PRO A 285 -28.07 -22.94 12.50
N HIS A 286 -28.77 -21.96 11.92
CA HIS A 286 -28.28 -21.14 10.81
C HIS A 286 -28.35 -19.65 11.13
N MET A 287 -27.43 -18.90 10.52
CA MET A 287 -27.47 -17.44 10.60
C MET A 287 -28.68 -16.87 9.85
N PRO A 288 -29.46 -15.96 10.47
CA PRO A 288 -30.56 -15.31 9.79
C PRO A 288 -30.04 -14.36 8.71
N TYR A 289 -30.82 -14.21 7.65
CA TYR A 289 -30.60 -13.20 6.62
C TYR A 289 -31.92 -12.48 6.35
N THR A 290 -31.84 -11.19 6.02
CA THR A 290 -32.95 -10.44 5.43
C THR A 290 -33.36 -11.05 4.07
N PRO A 291 -34.55 -10.72 3.52
CA PRO A 291 -34.97 -11.17 2.19
C PRO A 291 -33.94 -10.99 1.07
N ALA A 292 -33.18 -9.89 1.06
CA ALA A 292 -32.15 -9.60 0.07
C ALA A 292 -30.76 -10.16 0.43
N GLY A 293 -30.61 -10.77 1.60
CA GLY A 293 -29.44 -11.53 1.99
C GLY A 293 -28.39 -10.76 2.77
N LEU A 294 -28.77 -9.71 3.49
CA LEU A 294 -27.95 -9.10 4.54
C LEU A 294 -27.99 -9.99 5.79
N LEU A 295 -26.85 -10.21 6.43
CA LEU A 295 -26.79 -10.91 7.72
C LEU A 295 -27.63 -10.15 8.75
N TYR A 296 -28.55 -10.87 9.38
CA TYR A 296 -29.53 -10.25 10.27
C TYR A 296 -29.47 -10.84 11.67
N LYS A 297 -29.54 -9.96 12.68
CA LYS A 297 -29.76 -10.34 14.07
C LYS A 297 -30.76 -9.35 14.69
N PRO A 298 -31.80 -9.82 15.38
CA PRO A 298 -32.76 -8.92 16.06
C PRO A 298 -32.05 -7.92 16.98
N GLY A 299 -32.36 -6.64 16.83
CA GLY A 299 -31.73 -5.54 17.58
C GLY A 299 -31.74 -4.21 16.83
N SER A 300 -31.14 -3.17 17.42
CA SER A 300 -30.83 -1.91 16.74
C SER A 300 -29.49 -2.00 16.00
N SER A 301 -29.28 -1.11 15.01
CA SER A 301 -28.00 -0.96 14.29
C SER A 301 -27.49 -2.26 13.62
N GLN A 302 -28.29 -2.78 12.69
CA GLN A 302 -28.09 -4.08 12.02
C GLN A 302 -26.69 -4.30 11.43
N LEU A 303 -26.08 -3.26 10.87
CA LEU A 303 -24.74 -3.36 10.28
C LEU A 303 -23.62 -3.60 11.28
N GLN A 304 -23.85 -3.40 12.58
CA GLN A 304 -22.92 -3.82 13.64
C GLN A 304 -22.62 -5.32 13.55
N ASN A 305 -23.68 -6.14 13.56
CA ASN A 305 -23.53 -7.58 13.55
C ASN A 305 -22.99 -8.07 12.21
N THR A 306 -23.46 -7.47 11.11
CA THR A 306 -22.95 -7.76 9.77
C THR A 306 -21.45 -7.51 9.67
N ALA A 307 -20.98 -6.35 10.15
CA ALA A 307 -19.58 -5.96 10.12
C ALA A 307 -18.73 -6.79 11.12
N ALA A 308 -19.22 -7.14 12.29
CA ALA A 308 -18.42 -7.95 13.20
C ALA A 308 -18.28 -9.40 12.70
N LEU A 309 -19.36 -10.02 12.26
CA LEU A 309 -19.38 -11.42 11.82
C LEU A 309 -18.68 -11.63 10.48
N SER A 310 -18.85 -10.71 9.53
CA SER A 310 -18.13 -10.80 8.25
C SER A 310 -16.61 -10.66 8.44
N PHE A 311 -16.16 -9.98 9.49
CA PHE A 311 -14.74 -9.90 9.85
C PHE A 311 -14.22 -11.25 10.35
N LEU A 312 -14.99 -11.93 11.20
CA LEU A 312 -14.65 -13.27 11.69
C LEU A 312 -14.61 -14.30 10.56
N LEU A 313 -15.59 -14.26 9.65
CA LEU A 313 -15.61 -15.12 8.45
C LEU A 313 -14.36 -14.92 7.59
N LEU A 314 -13.97 -13.67 7.34
CA LEU A 314 -12.79 -13.37 6.53
C LEU A 314 -11.51 -13.84 7.21
N THR A 315 -11.41 -13.60 8.51
CA THR A 315 -10.25 -14.00 9.33
C THR A 315 -10.10 -15.52 9.33
N TYR A 316 -11.19 -16.26 9.49
CA TYR A 316 -11.15 -17.72 9.48
C TYR A 316 -10.84 -18.28 8.09
N ALA A 317 -11.37 -17.67 7.03
CA ALA A 317 -11.02 -18.02 5.65
C ALA A 317 -9.51 -17.84 5.39
N ASP A 318 -8.91 -16.79 5.95
CA ASP A 318 -7.46 -16.57 5.87
C ASP A 318 -6.69 -17.66 6.62
N TYR A 319 -7.11 -18.06 7.83
CA TYR A 319 -6.48 -19.16 8.57
C TYR A 319 -6.53 -20.49 7.81
N LEU A 320 -7.71 -20.85 7.26
CA LEU A 320 -7.86 -22.03 6.43
C LEU A 320 -6.95 -21.97 5.19
N SER A 321 -6.87 -20.81 4.54
CA SER A 321 -6.02 -20.65 3.35
C SER A 321 -4.54 -20.77 3.66
N LYS A 322 -4.06 -20.09 4.71
CA LYS A 322 -2.65 -20.12 5.13
C LYS A 322 -2.22 -21.51 5.62
N SER A 323 -3.12 -22.25 6.24
CA SER A 323 -2.88 -23.63 6.68
C SER A 323 -3.17 -24.69 5.62
N SER A 324 -3.63 -24.30 4.42
CA SER A 324 -4.08 -25.21 3.36
C SER A 324 -5.16 -26.20 3.81
N GLN A 325 -6.02 -25.78 4.76
CA GLN A 325 -7.13 -26.58 5.28
C GLN A 325 -8.46 -26.16 4.65
N GLN A 326 -9.47 -27.01 4.82
CA GLN A 326 -10.84 -26.79 4.33
C GLN A 326 -11.78 -26.79 5.53
N LEU A 327 -12.90 -26.09 5.41
CA LEU A 327 -13.93 -26.10 6.45
C LEU A 327 -14.75 -27.38 6.35
N ASN A 328 -14.74 -28.19 7.40
CA ASN A 328 -15.54 -29.41 7.48
C ASN A 328 -16.83 -29.15 8.27
N CYS A 329 -17.97 -29.36 7.61
CA CYS A 329 -19.32 -29.22 8.18
C CYS A 329 -20.07 -30.56 8.15
N GLY A 330 -19.41 -31.64 8.55
CA GLY A 330 -19.97 -33.00 8.56
C GLY A 330 -19.74 -33.70 7.22
N SER A 331 -20.82 -33.96 6.48
CA SER A 331 -20.73 -34.53 5.12
C SER A 331 -20.40 -33.48 4.05
N LEU A 332 -20.46 -32.20 4.38
CA LEU A 332 -20.18 -31.09 3.48
C LEU A 332 -18.81 -30.47 3.79
N ILE A 333 -18.06 -30.15 2.75
CA ILE A 333 -16.75 -29.52 2.84
C ILE A 333 -16.76 -28.23 2.04
N PHE A 334 -16.34 -27.12 2.65
CA PHE A 334 -16.30 -25.81 2.02
C PHE A 334 -14.87 -25.30 1.90
N GLN A 335 -14.56 -24.72 0.74
CA GLN A 335 -13.30 -24.02 0.52
C GLN A 335 -13.29 -22.67 1.24
N PRO A 336 -12.11 -22.12 1.59
CA PRO A 336 -12.00 -20.78 2.17
C PRO A 336 -12.71 -19.70 1.36
N ASP A 337 -12.69 -19.82 0.03
CA ASP A 337 -13.36 -18.89 -0.89
C ASP A 337 -14.89 -18.88 -0.74
N SER A 338 -15.49 -19.94 -0.21
CA SER A 338 -16.91 -19.96 0.11
C SER A 338 -17.24 -18.97 1.22
N LEU A 339 -16.42 -18.88 2.27
CA LEU A 339 -16.56 -17.87 3.31
C LEU A 339 -16.32 -16.45 2.75
N ARG A 340 -15.27 -16.28 1.93
CA ARG A 340 -14.97 -14.99 1.28
C ARG A 340 -16.12 -14.49 0.40
N ARG A 341 -16.83 -15.38 -0.30
CA ARG A 341 -18.02 -15.01 -1.10
C ARG A 341 -19.16 -14.48 -0.24
N ILE A 342 -19.38 -15.06 0.95
CA ILE A 342 -20.37 -14.55 1.91
C ILE A 342 -19.96 -13.15 2.36
N VAL A 343 -18.71 -12.99 2.81
CA VAL A 343 -18.16 -11.68 3.23
C VAL A 343 -18.30 -10.64 2.12
N LYS A 344 -17.89 -10.97 0.89
CA LYS A 344 -18.00 -10.07 -0.26
C LYS A 344 -19.44 -9.61 -0.47
N ARG A 345 -20.42 -10.53 -0.40
CA ARG A 345 -21.84 -10.17 -0.54
C ARG A 345 -22.30 -9.19 0.54
N GLN A 346 -21.86 -9.36 1.78
CA GLN A 346 -22.20 -8.43 2.88
C GLN A 346 -21.56 -7.06 2.68
N VAL A 347 -20.28 -7.05 2.30
CA VAL A 347 -19.51 -5.85 1.96
C VAL A 347 -20.14 -5.09 0.80
N ASP A 348 -20.55 -5.78 -0.25
CA ASP A 348 -21.22 -5.19 -1.43
C ASP A 348 -22.59 -4.64 -1.08
N TYR A 349 -23.36 -5.37 -0.26
CA TYR A 349 -24.66 -4.92 0.23
C TYR A 349 -24.53 -3.59 0.97
N VAL A 350 -23.55 -3.46 1.87
CA VAL A 350 -23.28 -2.19 2.59
C VAL A 350 -22.91 -1.05 1.63
N LEU A 351 -22.27 -1.35 0.51
CA LEU A 351 -21.81 -0.32 -0.44
C LEU A 351 -22.85 0.09 -1.48
N GLY A 352 -23.94 -0.66 -1.63
CA GLY A 352 -25.02 -0.30 -2.56
C GLY A 352 -25.64 -1.48 -3.30
N ASP A 353 -25.10 -2.70 -3.21
CA ASP A 353 -25.71 -3.90 -3.82
C ASP A 353 -26.86 -4.42 -2.92
N ASN A 354 -27.83 -3.55 -2.67
CA ASN A 354 -29.02 -3.81 -1.88
C ASN A 354 -30.27 -3.34 -2.65
N PRO A 355 -31.48 -3.72 -2.22
CA PRO A 355 -32.72 -3.41 -2.94
C PRO A 355 -32.97 -1.92 -3.18
N MET A 356 -32.34 -1.05 -2.40
CA MET A 356 -32.50 0.40 -2.50
C MET A 356 -31.45 1.07 -3.38
N ASN A 357 -30.44 0.33 -3.85
CA ASN A 357 -29.28 0.83 -4.57
C ASN A 357 -28.68 2.06 -3.86
N LEU A 358 -28.47 1.90 -2.55
CA LEU A 358 -28.11 2.96 -1.61
C LEU A 358 -26.89 2.53 -0.79
N SER A 359 -25.80 3.27 -0.83
CA SER A 359 -24.66 2.99 0.04
C SER A 359 -24.99 3.35 1.48
N TYR A 360 -24.82 2.39 2.38
CA TYR A 360 -24.83 2.63 3.83
C TYR A 360 -23.47 3.11 4.36
N MET A 361 -22.48 3.30 3.48
CA MET A 361 -21.27 4.05 3.75
C MET A 361 -21.42 5.49 3.24
N ILE A 362 -21.38 6.45 4.16
CA ILE A 362 -21.56 7.87 3.85
C ILE A 362 -20.42 8.38 2.96
N GLY A 363 -20.75 9.06 1.86
CA GLY A 363 -19.77 9.59 0.92
C GLY A 363 -19.16 8.54 -0.03
N TYR A 364 -19.68 7.31 -0.07
CA TYR A 364 -19.31 6.29 -1.04
C TYR A 364 -20.38 6.11 -2.12
N GLY A 365 -19.96 6.08 -3.39
CA GLY A 365 -20.87 6.08 -4.54
C GLY A 365 -21.71 7.36 -4.67
N ASP A 366 -22.65 7.34 -5.60
CA ASP A 366 -23.49 8.51 -5.94
C ASP A 366 -24.75 8.64 -5.07
N ARG A 367 -25.11 7.58 -4.35
CA ARG A 367 -26.31 7.52 -3.51
C ARG A 367 -25.96 7.01 -2.12
N TYR A 368 -26.09 7.88 -1.12
CA TYR A 368 -25.97 7.56 0.30
C TYR A 368 -26.86 8.50 1.13
N PRO A 369 -27.27 8.12 2.35
CA PRO A 369 -28.10 8.95 3.22
C PRO A 369 -27.47 10.31 3.52
N GLN A 370 -28.28 11.37 3.38
CA GLN A 370 -27.81 12.74 3.56
C GLN A 370 -28.09 13.30 4.96
N GLN A 371 -28.92 12.62 5.77
CA GLN A 371 -29.36 13.05 7.08
C GLN A 371 -28.97 12.01 8.13
N VAL A 372 -27.69 11.99 8.47
CA VAL A 372 -27.09 11.03 9.41
C VAL A 372 -27.30 11.53 10.84
N HIS A 373 -27.71 10.65 11.77
CA HIS A 373 -27.78 10.96 13.21
C HIS A 373 -26.37 11.14 13.79
N HIS A 374 -25.80 12.33 13.58
CA HIS A 374 -24.46 12.67 14.07
C HIS A 374 -24.33 14.19 14.26
N ARG A 375 -24.12 14.64 15.50
CA ARG A 375 -24.17 16.06 15.88
C ARG A 375 -23.16 16.92 15.11
N GLY A 376 -21.89 16.51 15.09
CA GLY A 376 -20.84 17.23 14.36
C GLY A 376 -21.05 17.25 12.83
N SER A 377 -21.79 16.30 12.28
CA SER A 377 -22.10 16.24 10.84
C SER A 377 -23.30 17.13 10.51
N SER A 378 -24.28 17.16 11.41
CA SER A 378 -25.56 17.85 11.26
C SER A 378 -25.47 19.35 11.46
N ILE A 379 -24.57 19.83 12.32
CA ILE A 379 -24.44 21.26 12.65
C ILE A 379 -23.31 21.88 11.81
N PRO A 380 -23.50 23.07 11.18
CA PRO A 380 -22.44 23.72 10.40
C PRO A 380 -21.14 23.84 11.19
N SER A 381 -20.00 23.59 10.54
CA SER A 381 -18.69 23.68 11.20
C SER A 381 -18.34 25.10 11.65
N ARG A 382 -17.36 25.24 12.57
CA ARG A 382 -16.88 26.57 13.03
C ARG A 382 -16.30 27.43 11.91
N MET A 383 -15.82 26.81 10.83
CA MET A 383 -15.34 27.55 9.66
C MET A 383 -16.47 28.26 8.92
N VAL A 384 -17.65 27.65 8.86
CA VAL A 384 -18.82 28.19 8.16
C VAL A 384 -19.66 29.06 9.10
N HIS A 385 -19.80 28.66 10.36
CA HIS A 385 -20.56 29.36 11.38
C HIS A 385 -19.72 29.49 12.67
N PRO A 386 -18.91 30.57 12.81
CA PRO A 386 -17.92 30.68 13.90
C PRO A 386 -18.50 30.85 15.30
N THR A 387 -19.73 31.37 15.41
CA THR A 387 -20.46 31.50 16.67
C THR A 387 -20.93 30.13 17.16
N ALA A 388 -20.96 29.97 18.47
CA ALA A 388 -21.34 28.71 19.11
C ALA A 388 -22.83 28.41 18.90
N PHE A 389 -23.15 27.15 18.63
CA PHE A 389 -24.52 26.62 18.70
C PHE A 389 -24.76 26.11 20.11
N GLY A 390 -25.68 26.75 20.83
CA GLY A 390 -26.06 26.28 22.15
C GLY A 390 -26.91 25.01 22.09
N CYS A 391 -26.88 24.24 23.17
CA CYS A 391 -27.56 22.98 23.36
C CYS A 391 -28.99 22.89 22.78
N VAL A 392 -29.85 23.87 23.12
CA VAL A 392 -31.25 23.90 22.66
C VAL A 392 -31.38 24.35 21.20
N GLN A 393 -30.47 25.20 20.74
CA GLN A 393 -30.53 25.81 19.41
C GLN A 393 -30.36 24.77 18.31
N GLY A 394 -29.49 23.77 18.51
CA GLY A 394 -29.23 22.77 17.48
C GLY A 394 -30.38 21.79 17.25
N TRP A 395 -31.38 21.70 18.14
CA TRP A 395 -32.58 20.89 17.88
C TRP A 395 -33.36 21.36 16.63
N SER A 396 -33.30 22.66 16.32
CA SER A 396 -33.86 23.17 15.06
C SER A 396 -33.17 22.60 13.80
N ILE A 397 -31.88 22.27 13.91
CA ILE A 397 -31.08 21.63 12.86
C ILE A 397 -31.35 20.12 12.84
N PHE A 398 -31.45 19.49 14.01
CA PHE A 398 -31.81 18.07 14.14
C PHE A 398 -33.10 17.75 13.37
N SER A 399 -34.15 18.56 13.57
CA SER A 399 -35.45 18.40 12.90
C SER A 399 -35.50 18.94 11.47
N SER A 400 -34.40 19.53 10.95
CA SER A 400 -34.38 20.11 9.61
C SER A 400 -34.43 19.02 8.52
N PRO A 401 -35.20 19.22 7.44
CA PRO A 401 -35.19 18.30 6.30
C PRO A 401 -33.93 18.45 5.42
N ASN A 402 -33.07 19.43 5.70
CA ASN A 402 -31.87 19.66 4.91
C ASN A 402 -30.82 18.56 5.14
N PRO A 403 -29.97 18.25 4.14
CA PRO A 403 -28.78 17.44 4.31
C PRO A 403 -27.88 17.92 5.46
N ASN A 404 -27.09 17.00 6.02
CA ASN A 404 -26.01 17.34 6.93
C ASN A 404 -25.00 18.25 6.21
N PRO A 405 -24.70 19.45 6.76
CA PRO A 405 -23.78 20.40 6.13
C PRO A 405 -22.34 19.88 6.07
N ASN A 406 -21.95 18.98 6.97
CA ASN A 406 -20.63 18.35 6.93
C ASN A 406 -20.78 16.85 6.61
N ILE A 407 -20.27 16.41 5.47
CA ILE A 407 -20.33 14.99 5.08
C ILE A 407 -19.37 14.19 5.97
N LEU A 408 -19.91 13.25 6.75
CA LEU A 408 -19.15 12.33 7.59
C LEU A 408 -18.61 11.17 6.75
N VAL A 409 -17.66 11.48 5.87
CA VAL A 409 -17.13 10.55 4.87
C VAL A 409 -16.59 9.27 5.51
N GLY A 410 -17.07 8.13 5.01
CA GLY A 410 -16.66 6.79 5.40
C GLY A 410 -17.41 6.19 6.58
N ALA A 411 -18.32 6.93 7.20
CA ALA A 411 -19.17 6.41 8.26
C ALA A 411 -20.05 5.27 7.74
N VAL A 412 -20.05 4.12 8.42
CA VAL A 412 -20.99 3.03 8.18
C VAL A 412 -22.10 3.16 9.21
N ILE A 413 -23.32 3.40 8.76
CA ILE A 413 -24.49 3.64 9.62
C ILE A 413 -25.14 2.34 10.11
N GLY A 414 -26.15 2.42 10.96
CA GLY A 414 -26.90 1.27 11.47
C GLY A 414 -27.53 0.38 10.39
N GLY A 415 -27.92 0.94 9.25
CA GLY A 415 -28.41 0.21 8.06
C GLY A 415 -29.91 -0.09 8.08
N PRO A 416 -30.41 -0.96 7.19
CA PRO A 416 -31.84 -1.19 6.99
C PRO A 416 -32.46 -2.07 8.08
N ASP A 417 -33.79 -2.13 8.10
CA ASP A 417 -34.57 -3.06 8.93
C ASP A 417 -34.52 -4.50 8.40
N VAL A 418 -35.25 -5.41 9.08
CA VAL A 418 -35.33 -6.84 8.75
C VAL A 418 -35.90 -7.14 7.36
N ASP A 419 -36.68 -6.21 6.79
CA ASP A 419 -37.33 -6.33 5.48
C ASP A 419 -36.50 -5.66 4.37
N ASP A 420 -35.23 -5.31 4.64
CA ASP A 420 -34.36 -4.53 3.75
C ASP A 420 -34.87 -3.12 3.44
N LYS A 421 -35.73 -2.55 4.30
CA LYS A 421 -36.21 -1.18 4.16
C LYS A 421 -35.32 -0.21 4.95
N PHE A 422 -35.09 0.95 4.35
CA PHE A 422 -34.36 2.04 4.99
C PHE A 422 -35.16 3.34 4.83
N ILE A 423 -35.59 3.89 5.94
CA ILE A 423 -36.33 5.15 6.03
C ILE A 423 -35.34 6.32 6.10
N GLY A 424 -34.26 6.15 6.87
CA GLY A 424 -33.25 7.16 7.12
C GLY A 424 -33.75 8.32 7.99
N GLY A 425 -33.04 9.45 7.91
CA GLY A 425 -33.32 10.67 8.69
C GLY A 425 -32.67 10.69 10.07
N ARG A 426 -32.33 11.90 10.55
CA ARG A 426 -31.66 12.08 11.85
C ARG A 426 -32.49 11.56 13.03
N THR A 427 -33.81 11.50 12.92
CA THR A 427 -34.65 10.97 14.01
C THR A 427 -34.59 9.46 14.14
N ASN A 428 -34.07 8.75 13.14
CA ASN A 428 -33.96 7.30 13.14
C ASN A 428 -32.51 6.87 13.39
N ALA A 429 -32.06 6.98 14.65
CA ALA A 429 -30.70 6.64 15.05
C ALA A 429 -30.37 5.16 14.77
N SER A 430 -31.33 4.24 14.98
CA SER A 430 -31.16 2.81 14.71
C SER A 430 -30.71 2.49 13.28
N GLU A 431 -31.10 3.31 12.30
CA GLU A 431 -30.70 3.15 10.89
C GLU A 431 -29.53 4.06 10.50
N THR A 432 -29.49 5.29 11.04
CA THR A 432 -28.62 6.35 10.51
C THR A 432 -27.44 6.70 11.39
N GLU A 433 -27.35 6.18 12.61
CA GLU A 433 -26.25 6.47 13.51
C GLU A 433 -25.02 5.61 13.16
N PRO A 434 -23.85 6.23 12.91
CA PRO A 434 -22.62 5.51 12.69
C PRO A 434 -21.81 5.43 13.98
N THR A 435 -21.25 4.26 14.30
CA THR A 435 -20.44 4.08 15.51
C THR A 435 -19.01 3.62 15.19
N THR A 436 -18.07 3.86 16.11
CA THR A 436 -16.69 3.44 15.88
C THR A 436 -16.54 1.93 15.82
N TYR A 437 -17.37 1.20 16.56
CA TYR A 437 -17.33 -0.26 16.60
C TYR A 437 -18.01 -0.94 15.39
N ILE A 438 -18.88 -0.26 14.63
CA ILE A 438 -19.36 -0.75 13.32
C ILE A 438 -18.24 -0.59 12.28
N ASN A 439 -17.61 0.59 12.25
CA ASN A 439 -16.57 0.91 11.28
C ASN A 439 -15.27 0.11 11.46
N ALA A 440 -14.83 -0.12 12.70
CA ALA A 440 -13.55 -0.78 12.98
C ALA A 440 -13.39 -2.17 12.35
N PRO A 441 -14.32 -3.13 12.52
CA PRO A 441 -14.22 -4.43 11.85
C PRO A 441 -14.37 -4.32 10.32
N PHE A 442 -15.04 -3.28 9.83
CA PHE A 442 -15.18 -3.03 8.39
C PHE A 442 -13.86 -2.61 7.72
N VAL A 443 -12.91 -2.03 8.48
CA VAL A 443 -11.56 -1.70 7.99
C VAL A 443 -10.76 -2.96 7.63
N GLY A 444 -10.86 -4.03 8.42
CA GLY A 444 -10.17 -5.30 8.17
C GLY A 444 -10.83 -6.20 7.12
N GLN A 445 -12.11 -5.96 6.79
CA GLN A 445 -12.86 -6.79 5.85
C GLN A 445 -12.50 -6.64 4.37
N ARG A 446 -11.53 -5.77 4.06
CA ARG A 446 -11.26 -5.37 2.68
C ARG A 446 -9.78 -5.47 2.42
N SER A 447 -9.46 -6.43 1.58
CA SER A 447 -8.11 -6.80 1.25
C SER A 447 -7.98 -7.01 -0.26
N GLY A 448 -6.91 -6.45 -0.82
CA GLY A 448 -6.28 -6.96 -2.04
C GLY A 448 -6.06 -5.98 -3.19
N HIS A 449 -4.76 -5.77 -3.50
CA HIS A 449 -4.17 -5.56 -4.83
C HIS A 449 -4.15 -4.16 -5.52
N ILE A 450 -3.00 -3.87 -6.16
CA ILE A 450 -2.53 -2.61 -6.79
C ILE A 450 -2.73 -1.36 -5.91
N PRO A 451 -1.72 -0.48 -5.73
CA PRO A 451 -1.89 0.73 -4.93
C PRO A 451 -3.04 1.60 -5.46
N LYS A 452 -3.86 2.12 -4.54
CA LYS A 452 -5.04 2.96 -4.76
C LYS A 452 -4.81 4.32 -5.45
N GLY A 453 -3.59 4.53 -5.96
CA GLY A 453 -3.18 5.69 -6.76
C GLY A 453 -2.76 5.30 -8.18
N GLN A 454 -3.06 4.07 -8.63
CA GLN A 454 -2.71 3.62 -9.97
C GLN A 454 -3.44 4.46 -11.02
N ARG A 455 -2.68 5.31 -11.71
CA ARG A 455 -3.19 6.18 -12.78
C ARG A 455 -3.44 5.44 -14.08
N MET A 456 -2.85 4.26 -14.26
CA MET A 456 -3.12 3.39 -15.41
C MET A 456 -4.41 2.58 -15.19
N THR A 457 -5.55 3.17 -15.56
CA THR A 457 -6.91 2.63 -15.32
C THR A 457 -7.21 1.31 -16.03
N TRP A 458 -6.38 0.93 -17.00
CA TRP A 458 -6.50 -0.31 -17.78
C TRP A 458 -5.73 -1.51 -17.19
N ARG A 459 -4.93 -1.31 -16.13
CA ARG A 459 -4.22 -2.38 -15.41
C ARG A 459 -5.03 -2.95 -14.25
N ARG A 460 -4.89 -4.24 -13.98
CA ARG A 460 -5.38 -4.90 -12.76
C ARG A 460 -4.31 -5.83 -12.20
N SER A 461 -4.66 -6.46 -11.08
CA SER A 461 -3.89 -7.50 -10.40
C SER A 461 -3.38 -8.58 -11.34
N SER A 462 -2.10 -8.93 -11.22
CA SER A 462 -1.47 -9.96 -12.04
C SER A 462 -0.36 -10.67 -11.25
N ALA A 463 0.00 -11.88 -11.68
CA ALA A 463 1.12 -12.64 -11.11
C ALA A 463 1.03 -12.86 -9.58
N LEU A 464 -0.17 -13.20 -9.10
CA LEU A 464 -0.50 -13.35 -7.67
C LEU A 464 0.16 -14.55 -6.99
N ASN A 465 0.72 -15.46 -7.77
CA ASN A 465 1.30 -16.71 -7.31
C ASN A 465 2.84 -16.72 -7.43
N ASP A 466 3.46 -15.59 -7.76
CA ASP A 466 4.91 -15.51 -7.92
C ASP A 466 5.64 -15.89 -6.63
N GLY A 467 6.55 -16.86 -6.72
CA GLY A 467 7.30 -17.39 -5.58
C GLY A 467 6.65 -18.58 -4.87
N LYS A 468 5.41 -18.96 -5.24
CA LYS A 468 4.70 -20.10 -4.65
C LYS A 468 5.46 -21.42 -4.82
N ASP A 469 6.15 -21.59 -5.93
CA ASP A 469 7.00 -22.75 -6.24
C ASP A 469 8.15 -22.96 -5.24
N LEU A 470 8.57 -21.90 -4.56
CA LEU A 470 9.62 -21.92 -3.53
C LEU A 470 9.11 -21.56 -2.13
N ASN A 471 7.78 -21.52 -1.93
CA ASN A 471 7.12 -21.12 -0.69
C ASN A 471 7.60 -19.75 -0.15
N VAL A 472 7.74 -18.79 -1.06
CA VAL A 472 8.09 -17.39 -0.76
C VAL A 472 7.10 -16.43 -1.42
N ASP A 473 7.05 -15.19 -0.94
CA ASP A 473 6.28 -14.13 -1.59
C ASP A 473 7.17 -13.34 -2.57
N LEU A 474 6.93 -13.50 -3.87
CA LEU A 474 7.53 -12.67 -4.93
C LEU A 474 6.46 -11.93 -5.75
N VAL A 475 5.34 -11.60 -5.12
CA VAL A 475 4.31 -10.73 -5.69
C VAL A 475 4.77 -9.26 -5.59
N GLY A 476 4.45 -8.45 -6.60
CA GLY A 476 4.92 -7.06 -6.73
C GLY A 476 6.07 -6.92 -7.74
N GLY A 477 6.84 -5.83 -7.64
CA GLY A 477 7.91 -5.53 -8.59
C GLY A 477 7.38 -5.05 -9.95
N TYR A 478 8.30 -4.82 -10.88
CA TYR A 478 7.98 -4.37 -12.23
C TYR A 478 8.10 -5.52 -13.23
N TYR A 479 7.23 -5.57 -14.23
CA TYR A 479 7.60 -6.23 -15.48
C TYR A 479 8.68 -5.41 -16.17
N ASP A 480 9.58 -6.07 -16.88
CA ASP A 480 10.79 -5.44 -17.39
C ASP A 480 10.49 -4.48 -18.56
N ALA A 481 9.71 -4.96 -19.53
CA ALA A 481 9.50 -4.30 -20.82
C ALA A 481 8.07 -4.50 -21.36
N GLY A 482 7.94 -5.00 -22.60
CA GLY A 482 6.66 -5.36 -23.21
C GLY A 482 6.13 -6.74 -22.80
N ASP A 483 6.89 -7.46 -21.99
CA ASP A 483 6.69 -8.81 -21.50
C ASP A 483 6.17 -8.85 -20.07
N ASN A 484 5.96 -10.07 -19.57
CA ASN A 484 5.51 -10.25 -18.18
C ASN A 484 6.56 -10.97 -17.32
N VAL A 485 7.82 -11.01 -17.75
CA VAL A 485 8.93 -11.53 -16.94
C VAL A 485 9.41 -10.44 -15.97
N LYS A 486 9.79 -10.85 -14.76
CA LYS A 486 10.43 -9.97 -13.78
C LYS A 486 11.93 -10.22 -13.77
N PHE A 487 12.68 -9.52 -14.62
CA PHE A 487 14.14 -9.57 -14.58
C PHE A 487 14.69 -8.66 -13.47
N HIS A 488 15.34 -9.23 -12.46
CA HIS A 488 15.70 -8.43 -11.27
C HIS A 488 16.89 -7.50 -11.52
N PHE A 489 17.79 -7.84 -12.45
CA PHE A 489 18.99 -7.04 -12.73
C PHE A 489 18.64 -5.65 -13.32
N PRO A 490 17.91 -5.53 -14.44
CA PRO A 490 17.44 -4.24 -14.95
C PRO A 490 16.42 -3.55 -14.02
N MET A 491 15.64 -4.30 -13.25
CA MET A 491 14.72 -3.73 -12.25
C MET A 491 15.46 -3.05 -11.11
N ALA A 492 16.54 -3.67 -10.61
CA ALA A 492 17.40 -3.09 -9.58
C ALA A 492 18.04 -1.81 -10.09
N TYR A 493 18.61 -1.81 -11.30
CA TYR A 493 19.15 -0.60 -11.92
C TYR A 493 18.11 0.52 -12.06
N SER A 494 16.91 0.20 -12.54
CA SER A 494 15.81 1.16 -12.66
C SER A 494 15.45 1.77 -11.31
N THR A 495 15.40 0.95 -10.26
CA THR A 495 15.12 1.38 -8.89
C THR A 495 16.25 2.29 -8.36
N THR A 496 17.51 1.96 -8.62
CA THR A 496 18.66 2.80 -8.29
C THR A 496 18.57 4.16 -8.98
N MET A 497 18.21 4.21 -10.26
CA MET A 497 18.11 5.46 -11.02
C MET A 497 16.94 6.35 -10.58
N LEU A 498 15.79 5.78 -10.23
CA LEU A 498 14.68 6.53 -9.63
C LEU A 498 15.09 7.11 -8.27
N ALA A 499 15.77 6.32 -7.44
CA ALA A 499 16.30 6.78 -6.17
C ALA A 499 17.35 7.87 -6.35
N TRP A 500 18.28 7.72 -7.28
CA TRP A 500 19.29 8.75 -7.61
C TRP A 500 18.62 10.04 -8.08
N SER A 501 17.56 9.92 -8.90
CA SER A 501 16.76 11.07 -9.32
C SER A 501 16.18 11.85 -8.13
N ALA A 502 15.64 11.14 -7.12
CA ALA A 502 15.16 11.79 -5.90
C ALA A 502 16.31 12.37 -5.05
N VAL A 503 17.47 11.71 -5.00
CA VAL A 503 18.62 12.19 -4.23
C VAL A 503 19.18 13.50 -4.80
N GLU A 504 19.37 13.59 -6.13
CA GLU A 504 19.98 14.79 -6.75
C GLU A 504 18.95 15.87 -7.12
N PHE A 505 17.77 15.46 -7.61
CA PHE A 505 16.85 16.37 -8.29
C PHE A 505 15.55 16.63 -7.54
N LYS A 506 15.36 16.14 -6.29
CA LYS A 506 14.12 16.41 -5.52
C LYS A 506 13.78 17.89 -5.36
N SER A 507 14.77 18.79 -5.37
CA SER A 507 14.53 20.24 -5.28
C SER A 507 13.88 20.81 -6.53
N TYR A 508 13.94 20.09 -7.65
CA TYR A 508 13.32 20.46 -8.92
C TYR A 508 11.98 19.73 -9.15
N MET A 509 11.62 18.79 -8.27
CA MET A 509 10.33 18.08 -8.32
C MET A 509 9.28 18.88 -7.55
N SER A 510 8.07 19.01 -8.10
CA SER A 510 6.94 19.46 -7.29
C SER A 510 6.64 18.44 -6.19
N ARG A 511 5.85 18.82 -5.18
CA ARG A 511 5.43 17.89 -4.11
C ARG A 511 4.78 16.63 -4.68
N ASN A 512 3.98 16.75 -5.72
CA ASN A 512 3.30 15.62 -6.36
C ASN A 512 4.26 14.76 -7.18
N ASP A 513 5.18 15.37 -7.95
CA ASP A 513 6.17 14.59 -8.71
C ASP A 513 7.10 13.81 -7.77
N LEU A 514 7.51 14.43 -6.66
CA LEU A 514 8.33 13.78 -5.65
C LEU A 514 7.57 12.64 -4.97
N HIS A 515 6.30 12.85 -4.63
CA HIS A 515 5.44 11.80 -4.08
C HIS A 515 5.34 10.60 -5.02
N ASP A 516 5.05 10.83 -6.29
CA ASP A 516 4.92 9.76 -7.29
C ASP A 516 6.25 9.02 -7.52
N ASN A 517 7.37 9.76 -7.53
CA ASN A 517 8.69 9.14 -7.61
C ASN A 517 8.99 8.30 -6.36
N LEU A 518 8.67 8.79 -5.15
CA LEU A 518 8.81 8.02 -3.90
C LEU A 518 7.95 6.74 -3.92
N ALA A 519 6.72 6.81 -4.44
CA ALA A 519 5.86 5.64 -4.59
C ALA A 519 6.47 4.60 -5.56
N ALA A 520 7.02 5.04 -6.69
CA ALA A 520 7.71 4.16 -7.64
C ALA A 520 8.97 3.52 -7.02
N ILE A 521 9.79 4.31 -6.33
CA ILE A 521 10.98 3.78 -5.64
C ILE A 521 10.56 2.74 -4.59
N ARG A 522 9.56 3.04 -3.76
CA ARG A 522 9.07 2.10 -2.73
C ARG A 522 8.56 0.80 -3.36
N TRP A 523 7.81 0.87 -4.45
CA TRP A 523 7.32 -0.33 -5.15
C TRP A 523 8.47 -1.24 -5.61
N GLY A 524 9.52 -0.65 -6.19
CA GLY A 524 10.75 -1.37 -6.56
C GLY A 524 11.47 -1.94 -5.33
N THR A 525 11.70 -1.13 -4.28
CA THR A 525 12.47 -1.58 -3.12
C THR A 525 11.75 -2.57 -2.22
N ASP A 526 10.41 -2.50 -2.11
CA ASP A 526 9.63 -3.51 -1.39
C ASP A 526 9.80 -4.88 -2.05
N TYR A 527 9.80 -4.92 -3.38
CA TYR A 527 10.08 -6.13 -4.13
C TYR A 527 11.53 -6.59 -3.99
N LEU A 528 12.52 -5.70 -4.16
CA LEU A 528 13.93 -6.08 -4.04
C LEU A 528 14.32 -6.52 -2.62
N LEU A 529 13.62 -6.05 -1.58
CA LEU A 529 13.78 -6.61 -0.23
C LEU A 529 13.35 -8.08 -0.20
N LYS A 530 12.20 -8.41 -0.80
CA LYS A 530 11.72 -9.79 -0.92
C LYS A 530 12.76 -10.70 -1.60
N THR A 531 13.50 -10.21 -2.58
CA THR A 531 14.49 -11.01 -3.34
C THR A 531 15.80 -11.29 -2.59
N VAL A 532 16.06 -10.65 -1.44
CA VAL A 532 17.32 -10.80 -0.69
C VAL A 532 17.15 -11.01 0.82
N SER A 533 15.94 -10.81 1.37
CA SER A 533 15.72 -10.88 2.82
C SER A 533 14.92 -12.09 3.29
N GLN A 534 14.16 -12.75 2.41
CA GLN A 534 13.26 -13.85 2.80
C GLN A 534 14.00 -15.14 3.13
N LEU A 535 15.07 -15.44 2.40
CA LEU A 535 15.85 -16.66 2.59
C LEU A 535 17.33 -16.31 2.78
N PRO A 536 18.02 -16.91 3.77
CA PRO A 536 19.42 -16.62 4.03
C PRO A 536 20.31 -17.10 2.88
N HIS A 537 21.36 -16.33 2.56
CA HIS A 537 22.38 -16.65 1.54
C HIS A 537 21.84 -16.93 0.12
N ARG A 538 20.63 -16.46 -0.18
CA ARG A 538 19.96 -16.66 -1.46
C ARG A 538 19.64 -15.31 -2.12
N ILE A 539 19.91 -15.20 -3.43
CA ILE A 539 19.55 -14.06 -4.27
C ILE A 539 18.60 -14.56 -5.36
N PHE A 540 17.37 -14.06 -5.38
CA PHE A 540 16.46 -14.35 -6.48
C PHE A 540 16.88 -13.57 -7.73
N VAL A 541 16.90 -14.24 -8.87
CA VAL A 541 17.41 -13.74 -10.15
C VAL A 541 16.31 -13.19 -11.05
N HIS A 542 15.20 -13.93 -11.16
CA HIS A 542 14.02 -13.51 -11.90
C HIS A 542 12.78 -14.30 -11.45
N VAL A 543 11.62 -13.92 -11.99
CA VAL A 543 10.38 -14.72 -11.93
C VAL A 543 9.71 -14.72 -13.30
N GLY A 544 9.38 -15.90 -13.81
CA GLY A 544 8.84 -16.07 -15.17
C GLY A 544 9.83 -16.76 -16.10
N GLU A 545 9.35 -17.76 -16.84
CA GLU A 545 10.15 -18.37 -17.90
C GLU A 545 10.05 -17.55 -19.18
N ALA A 546 11.16 -16.95 -19.59
CA ALA A 546 11.17 -15.99 -20.71
C ALA A 546 10.73 -16.60 -22.03
N THR A 547 11.15 -17.84 -22.34
CA THR A 547 10.77 -18.49 -23.60
C THR A 547 9.26 -18.75 -23.69
N PRO A 548 8.60 -19.42 -22.73
CA PRO A 548 7.14 -19.53 -22.71
C PRO A 548 6.42 -18.17 -22.70
N ASP A 549 6.88 -17.21 -21.90
CA ASP A 549 6.28 -15.86 -21.86
C ASP A 549 6.33 -15.18 -23.24
N HIS A 550 7.46 -15.29 -23.94
CA HIS A 550 7.69 -14.66 -25.25
C HIS A 550 7.02 -15.40 -26.41
N GLN A 551 6.65 -16.66 -26.23
CA GLN A 551 5.81 -17.41 -27.18
C GLN A 551 4.31 -17.08 -27.02
N CYS A 552 3.94 -16.37 -25.97
CA CYS A 552 2.58 -15.97 -25.65
C CYS A 552 2.38 -14.45 -25.76
N TRP A 553 1.21 -14.05 -26.26
CA TRP A 553 0.82 -12.65 -26.31
C TRP A 553 -0.45 -12.42 -25.51
N GLU A 554 -0.37 -12.51 -24.19
CA GLU A 554 -1.51 -12.39 -23.28
C GLU A 554 -1.40 -11.20 -22.34
N ARG A 555 -2.53 -10.83 -21.72
CA ARG A 555 -2.55 -9.74 -20.74
C ARG A 555 -1.81 -10.19 -19.48
N PRO A 556 -1.08 -9.30 -18.78
CA PRO A 556 -0.49 -9.65 -17.49
C PRO A 556 -1.51 -10.28 -16.53
N GLU A 557 -2.75 -9.79 -16.56
CA GLU A 557 -3.84 -10.24 -15.70
C GLU A 557 -4.40 -11.63 -16.05
N ASP A 558 -4.21 -12.08 -17.29
CA ASP A 558 -4.70 -13.38 -17.79
C ASP A 558 -3.64 -14.48 -17.79
N MET A 559 -2.42 -14.16 -17.33
CA MET A 559 -1.27 -15.01 -17.58
C MET A 559 -1.46 -16.45 -17.13
N ASP A 560 -1.19 -17.39 -18.04
CA ASP A 560 -1.21 -18.83 -17.78
C ASP A 560 0.14 -19.53 -18.03
N THR A 561 1.15 -18.79 -18.52
CA THR A 561 2.53 -19.25 -18.68
C THR A 561 3.22 -19.63 -17.35
N PRO A 562 4.20 -20.55 -17.36
CA PRO A 562 5.00 -20.87 -16.17
C PRO A 562 5.72 -19.65 -15.58
N ARG A 563 5.54 -19.45 -14.26
CA ARG A 563 6.11 -18.34 -13.50
C ARG A 563 7.09 -18.77 -12.42
N THR A 564 7.97 -19.69 -12.79
CA THR A 564 9.01 -20.25 -11.91
C THR A 564 9.90 -19.15 -11.35
N ALA A 565 10.16 -19.16 -10.04
CA ALA A 565 11.10 -18.28 -9.38
C ALA A 565 12.49 -18.92 -9.38
N TYR A 566 13.46 -18.23 -9.96
CA TYR A 566 14.84 -18.73 -9.99
C TYR A 566 15.71 -17.97 -8.98
N ALA A 567 16.55 -18.70 -8.26
CA ALA A 567 17.44 -18.12 -7.26
C ALA A 567 18.81 -18.81 -7.26
N LEU A 568 19.83 -18.05 -6.87
CA LEU A 568 21.18 -18.52 -6.62
C LEU A 568 21.47 -18.51 -5.13
N GLU A 569 22.17 -19.54 -4.66
CA GLU A 569 22.58 -19.70 -3.27
C GLU A 569 24.09 -19.78 -3.17
N ALA A 570 24.65 -19.26 -2.06
CA ALA A 570 26.05 -19.50 -1.73
C ALA A 570 26.38 -21.01 -1.78
N PRO A 571 27.51 -21.42 -2.38
CA PRO A 571 28.62 -20.58 -2.82
C PRO A 571 28.51 -20.09 -4.28
N ASN A 572 27.39 -20.30 -4.98
CA ASN A 572 27.23 -19.82 -6.36
C ASN A 572 27.19 -18.29 -6.38
N PRO A 573 28.04 -17.64 -7.19
CA PRO A 573 28.16 -16.18 -7.18
C PRO A 573 27.01 -15.52 -7.94
N ALA A 574 26.71 -14.27 -7.55
CA ALA A 574 25.74 -13.40 -8.22
C ALA A 574 26.07 -11.92 -7.97
N SER A 575 27.35 -11.55 -8.02
CA SER A 575 27.87 -10.28 -7.52
C SER A 575 27.38 -9.06 -8.30
N ASP A 576 27.13 -9.21 -9.59
CA ASP A 576 26.52 -8.19 -10.45
C ASP A 576 25.10 -7.89 -9.95
N LEU A 577 24.22 -8.88 -9.98
CA LEU A 577 22.84 -8.72 -9.54
C LEU A 577 22.75 -8.27 -8.07
N ALA A 578 23.47 -8.93 -7.17
CA ALA A 578 23.45 -8.60 -5.75
C ALA A 578 24.06 -7.21 -5.49
N GLY A 579 25.11 -6.82 -6.24
CA GLY A 579 25.69 -5.49 -6.20
C GLY A 579 24.69 -4.42 -6.62
N GLU A 580 23.97 -4.62 -7.73
CA GLU A 580 22.95 -3.66 -8.16
C GLU A 580 21.75 -3.59 -7.19
N ILE A 581 21.31 -4.71 -6.62
CA ILE A 581 20.28 -4.70 -5.57
C ILE A 581 20.78 -3.92 -4.34
N ALA A 582 22.03 -4.14 -3.91
CA ALA A 582 22.61 -3.40 -2.80
C ALA A 582 22.69 -1.90 -3.10
N ALA A 583 23.04 -1.51 -4.33
CA ALA A 583 23.02 -0.13 -4.77
C ALA A 583 21.61 0.49 -4.72
N ALA A 584 20.60 -0.22 -5.23
CA ALA A 584 19.20 0.21 -5.21
C ALA A 584 18.70 0.47 -3.79
N LEU A 585 18.92 -0.48 -2.88
CA LEU A 585 18.53 -0.38 -1.48
C LEU A 585 19.30 0.73 -0.76
N ALA A 586 20.61 0.88 -1.01
CA ALA A 586 21.42 1.95 -0.43
C ALA A 586 20.99 3.34 -0.92
N ALA A 587 20.80 3.54 -2.22
CA ALA A 587 20.32 4.79 -2.80
C ALA A 587 18.94 5.17 -2.26
N ALA A 588 18.01 4.22 -2.24
CA ALA A 588 16.67 4.42 -1.69
C ALA A 588 16.68 4.72 -0.18
N SER A 589 17.62 4.14 0.58
CA SER A 589 17.76 4.46 2.00
C SER A 589 18.05 5.95 2.22
N ILE A 590 18.86 6.57 1.36
CA ILE A 590 19.14 8.02 1.40
C ILE A 590 17.86 8.80 1.09
N THR A 591 17.14 8.39 0.05
CA THR A 591 15.89 9.01 -0.37
C THR A 591 14.86 9.02 0.75
N PHE A 592 14.56 7.86 1.34
CA PHE A 592 13.54 7.72 2.37
C PHE A 592 13.98 8.22 3.75
N LYS A 593 15.26 8.56 3.97
CA LYS A 593 15.79 8.94 5.29
C LYS A 593 14.96 10.00 6.02
N ARG A 594 14.34 10.94 5.29
CA ARG A 594 13.49 12.00 5.86
C ARG A 594 11.98 11.74 5.74
N PHE A 595 11.57 10.81 4.88
CA PHE A 595 10.14 10.54 4.60
C PHE A 595 9.64 9.29 5.35
N ASP A 596 10.48 8.27 5.48
CA ASP A 596 10.26 7.08 6.30
C ASP A 596 11.60 6.58 6.86
N PRO A 597 12.01 7.07 8.04
CA PRO A 597 13.29 6.71 8.64
C PRO A 597 13.42 5.21 8.99
N ASN A 598 12.31 4.53 9.30
CA ASN A 598 12.34 3.11 9.64
C ASN A 598 12.56 2.26 8.41
N TYR A 599 11.85 2.57 7.33
CA TYR A 599 12.06 1.94 6.03
C TYR A 599 13.48 2.20 5.52
N SER A 600 13.97 3.44 5.63
CA SER A 600 15.36 3.81 5.32
C SER A 600 16.38 2.92 6.04
N LYS A 601 16.22 2.71 7.36
CA LYS A 601 17.10 1.82 8.13
C LYS A 601 17.03 0.36 7.65
N ARG A 602 15.82 -0.14 7.37
CA ARG A 602 15.61 -1.51 6.85
C ARG A 602 16.28 -1.70 5.50
N LEU A 603 16.15 -0.73 4.60
CA LEU A 603 16.80 -0.73 3.29
C LEU A 603 18.33 -0.74 3.46
N LEU A 604 18.88 0.15 4.27
CA LEU A 604 20.33 0.25 4.48
C LEU A 604 20.91 -1.02 5.12
N TYR A 605 20.22 -1.61 6.09
CA TYR A 605 20.62 -2.86 6.71
C TYR A 605 20.73 -3.98 5.67
N ASN A 606 19.71 -4.17 4.84
CA ASN A 606 19.73 -5.20 3.80
C ASN A 606 20.72 -4.86 2.69
N ALA A 607 20.91 -3.59 2.32
CA ALA A 607 21.93 -3.18 1.35
C ALA A 607 23.34 -3.60 1.78
N LYS A 608 23.70 -3.39 3.05
CA LYS A 608 24.99 -3.84 3.60
C LYS A 608 25.15 -5.36 3.55
N LYS A 609 24.12 -6.10 3.97
CA LYS A 609 24.11 -7.57 3.96
C LYS A 609 24.24 -8.12 2.54
N THR A 610 23.49 -7.55 1.59
CA THR A 610 23.53 -7.96 0.18
C THR A 610 24.88 -7.63 -0.46
N PHE A 611 25.48 -6.47 -0.15
CA PHE A 611 26.84 -6.14 -0.60
C PHE A 611 27.88 -7.12 -0.04
N GLN A 612 27.80 -7.47 1.24
CA GLN A 612 28.69 -8.45 1.85
C GLN A 612 28.57 -9.82 1.16
N TYR A 613 27.36 -10.26 0.82
CA TYR A 613 27.15 -11.47 0.02
C TYR A 613 27.83 -11.35 -1.36
N ALA A 614 27.57 -10.26 -2.08
CA ALA A 614 28.11 -10.01 -3.41
C ALA A 614 29.64 -10.02 -3.43
N ASP A 615 30.27 -9.40 -2.43
CA ASP A 615 31.73 -9.27 -2.35
C ASP A 615 32.43 -10.53 -1.82
N SER A 616 31.76 -11.32 -0.99
CA SER A 616 32.30 -12.59 -0.47
C SER A 616 32.18 -13.75 -1.46
N HIS A 617 31.27 -13.66 -2.44
CA HIS A 617 31.04 -14.67 -3.47
C HIS A 617 31.16 -14.06 -4.87
N ARG A 618 32.38 -13.67 -5.24
CA ARG A 618 32.67 -12.92 -6.48
C ARG A 618 32.46 -13.73 -7.76
N GLY A 619 31.57 -13.28 -8.62
CA GLY A 619 31.30 -13.87 -9.94
C GLY A 619 30.00 -13.33 -10.55
N SER A 620 29.82 -13.49 -11.85
CA SER A 620 28.58 -13.09 -12.51
C SER A 620 27.45 -14.08 -12.18
N TYR A 621 26.23 -13.59 -12.01
CA TYR A 621 25.07 -14.46 -11.89
C TYR A 621 24.87 -15.34 -13.13
N THR A 622 25.33 -14.91 -14.32
CA THR A 622 25.27 -15.69 -15.56
C THR A 622 26.45 -16.62 -15.79
N ASP A 623 27.41 -16.69 -14.85
CA ASP A 623 28.41 -17.77 -14.83
C ASP A 623 27.74 -19.10 -14.44
N ASN A 624 26.62 -19.05 -13.70
CA ASN A 624 25.81 -20.23 -13.41
C ASN A 624 25.02 -20.66 -14.66
N PRO A 625 25.16 -21.91 -15.15
CA PRO A 625 24.49 -22.36 -16.37
C PRO A 625 22.96 -22.29 -16.33
N ARG A 626 22.36 -22.51 -15.15
CA ARG A 626 20.90 -22.45 -15.00
C ARG A 626 20.40 -21.02 -15.01
N ALA A 627 21.07 -20.11 -14.30
CA ALA A 627 20.77 -18.68 -14.36
C ALA A 627 20.92 -18.15 -15.78
N LYS A 628 22.01 -18.53 -16.46
CA LYS A 628 22.28 -18.17 -17.85
C LYS A 628 21.16 -18.64 -18.77
N LEU A 629 20.73 -19.90 -18.67
CA LEU A 629 19.63 -20.43 -19.48
C LEU A 629 18.32 -19.66 -19.24
N ALA A 630 18.11 -19.19 -18.02
CA ALA A 630 16.87 -18.52 -17.62
C ALA A 630 16.80 -17.06 -18.08
N VAL A 631 17.95 -16.36 -18.20
CA VAL A 631 18.00 -14.92 -18.50
C VAL A 631 18.65 -14.54 -19.82
N CYS A 632 19.44 -15.41 -20.44
CA CYS A 632 20.04 -15.16 -21.74
C CYS A 632 19.11 -15.61 -22.88
N PRO A 633 19.09 -14.90 -24.03
CA PRO A 633 19.98 -13.80 -24.42
C PRO A 633 19.55 -12.40 -23.95
N PHE A 634 18.55 -12.28 -23.06
CA PHE A 634 17.92 -11.01 -22.71
C PHE A 634 18.81 -10.13 -21.81
N TYR A 635 19.14 -10.60 -20.61
CA TYR A 635 19.90 -9.84 -19.61
C TYR A 635 21.18 -10.55 -19.19
N CYS A 636 21.92 -11.11 -20.15
CA CYS A 636 23.25 -11.65 -19.87
C CYS A 636 24.15 -10.58 -19.24
N SER A 637 24.91 -10.92 -18.20
CA SER A 637 25.99 -10.04 -17.76
C SER A 637 27.12 -10.11 -18.77
N VAL A 638 27.33 -9.01 -19.49
CA VAL A 638 28.37 -8.92 -20.53
C VAL A 638 29.61 -8.19 -20.00
N ASN A 639 29.39 -7.19 -19.14
CA ASN A 639 30.47 -6.42 -18.52
C ASN A 639 31.04 -7.06 -17.24
N GLY A 640 30.39 -8.11 -16.72
CA GLY A 640 30.77 -8.80 -15.51
C GLY A 640 30.10 -8.21 -14.27
N TYR A 641 30.80 -8.25 -13.13
CA TYR A 641 30.26 -7.85 -11.81
C TYR A 641 31.06 -6.74 -11.11
N LYS A 642 32.19 -6.35 -11.70
CA LYS A 642 33.21 -5.54 -11.04
C LYS A 642 32.74 -4.10 -10.85
N ASP A 643 32.04 -3.57 -11.84
CA ASP A 643 31.43 -2.25 -11.79
C ASP A 643 30.27 -2.18 -10.79
N GLU A 644 29.45 -3.23 -10.64
CA GLU A 644 28.37 -3.29 -9.65
C GLU A 644 28.91 -3.27 -8.21
N LEU A 645 30.04 -3.94 -7.95
CA LEU A 645 30.67 -3.89 -6.64
C LEU A 645 31.19 -2.48 -6.31
N LEU A 646 31.79 -1.77 -7.28
CA LEU A 646 32.18 -0.36 -7.06
C LEU A 646 30.95 0.54 -6.93
N TRP A 647 29.89 0.26 -7.68
CA TRP A 647 28.63 1.00 -7.65
C TRP A 647 27.91 0.89 -6.31
N ALA A 648 27.77 -0.34 -5.81
CA ALA A 648 27.23 -0.61 -4.48
C ALA A 648 28.07 0.04 -3.38
N ALA A 649 29.40 -0.07 -3.46
CA ALA A 649 30.30 0.56 -2.50
C ALA A 649 30.17 2.10 -2.52
N ALA A 650 30.03 2.72 -3.69
CA ALA A 650 29.83 4.16 -3.82
C ALA A 650 28.50 4.63 -3.19
N TRP A 651 27.42 3.88 -3.39
CA TRP A 651 26.12 4.19 -2.76
C TRP A 651 26.13 3.96 -1.26
N LEU A 652 26.75 2.87 -0.80
CA LEU A 652 26.91 2.60 0.63
C LEU A 652 27.79 3.64 1.31
N ARG A 653 28.85 4.14 0.63
CA ARG A 653 29.62 5.30 1.11
C ARG A 653 28.73 6.51 1.31
N ARG A 654 27.90 6.87 0.33
CA ARG A 654 26.97 8.00 0.46
C ARG A 654 25.94 7.80 1.57
N ALA A 655 25.44 6.58 1.75
CA ALA A 655 24.40 6.28 2.74
C ALA A 655 24.93 6.27 4.17
N THR A 656 26.15 5.79 4.38
CA THR A 656 26.73 5.50 5.70
C THR A 656 27.76 6.53 6.15
N GLY A 657 28.54 7.09 5.23
CA GLY A 657 29.75 7.85 5.54
C GLY A 657 30.91 6.99 6.06
N GLU A 658 30.84 5.65 5.96
CA GLU A 658 31.90 4.77 6.49
C GLU A 658 33.14 4.75 5.59
N ASP A 659 34.33 4.84 6.19
CA ASP A 659 35.60 4.88 5.47
C ASP A 659 36.00 3.53 4.85
N PHE A 660 35.40 2.44 5.32
CA PHE A 660 35.52 1.12 4.71
C PHE A 660 35.25 1.18 3.20
N TYR A 661 34.18 1.85 2.78
CA TYR A 661 33.82 1.94 1.37
C TYR A 661 34.76 2.83 0.56
N ILE A 662 35.37 3.86 1.15
CA ILE A 662 36.45 4.62 0.47
C ILE A 662 37.64 3.70 0.21
N LYS A 663 38.10 2.96 1.24
CA LYS A 663 39.20 2.01 1.09
C LYS A 663 38.88 0.96 0.04
N TYR A 664 37.64 0.46 0.02
CA TYR A 664 37.19 -0.50 -0.97
C TYR A 664 37.27 0.08 -2.40
N LEU A 665 36.75 1.29 -2.62
CA LEU A 665 36.82 1.97 -3.93
C LEU A 665 38.29 2.13 -4.37
N VAL A 666 39.15 2.67 -3.51
CA VAL A 666 40.57 2.91 -3.81
C VAL A 666 41.29 1.61 -4.15
N ASN A 667 41.16 0.58 -3.31
CA ASN A 667 41.91 -0.66 -3.44
C ASN A 667 41.47 -1.50 -4.65
N ASN A 668 40.21 -1.42 -5.06
CA ASN A 668 39.69 -2.22 -6.16
C ASN A 668 39.63 -1.46 -7.49
N ARG A 669 39.80 -0.12 -7.52
CA ARG A 669 39.63 0.72 -8.71
C ARG A 669 40.29 0.15 -9.97
N HIS A 670 41.61 -0.08 -9.91
CA HIS A 670 42.41 -0.50 -11.06
C HIS A 670 42.08 -1.93 -11.49
N SER A 671 42.04 -2.87 -10.55
CA SER A 671 41.77 -4.29 -10.83
C SER A 671 40.34 -4.55 -11.32
N PHE A 672 39.41 -3.67 -10.94
CA PHE A 672 38.02 -3.74 -11.36
C PHE A 672 37.76 -2.98 -12.67
N GLY A 673 38.72 -2.18 -13.14
CA GLY A 673 38.65 -1.58 -14.47
C GLY A 673 37.96 -0.21 -14.53
N ALA A 674 37.78 0.49 -13.41
CA ALA A 674 37.10 1.79 -13.36
C ALA A 674 37.80 2.93 -14.11
N ASP A 675 39.04 2.71 -14.55
CA ASP A 675 39.77 3.61 -15.46
C ASP A 675 39.39 3.41 -16.93
N PHE A 676 38.72 2.30 -17.25
CA PHE A 676 38.35 1.86 -18.58
C PHE A 676 36.81 1.80 -18.71
N ASN A 677 36.30 1.76 -19.95
CA ASN A 677 34.87 1.64 -20.26
C ASN A 677 33.94 2.71 -19.61
N TYR A 678 34.49 3.88 -19.27
CA TYR A 678 33.80 5.00 -18.61
C TYR A 678 32.85 5.78 -19.53
N LEU A 679 32.82 5.47 -20.83
CA LEU A 679 31.95 6.11 -21.82
C LEU A 679 30.52 5.55 -21.82
N GLU A 680 30.25 4.58 -20.96
CA GLU A 680 28.99 3.86 -20.92
C GLU A 680 28.36 3.93 -19.54
N PHE A 681 27.02 3.95 -19.53
CA PHE A 681 26.23 3.84 -18.32
C PHE A 681 24.86 3.25 -18.63
N GLY A 682 24.50 2.16 -17.94
CA GLY A 682 23.24 1.45 -18.15
C GLY A 682 23.07 0.29 -17.17
N TRP A 683 22.07 -0.55 -17.44
CA TRP A 683 21.72 -1.68 -16.58
C TRP A 683 22.81 -2.74 -16.46
N ASP A 684 23.76 -2.82 -17.40
CA ASP A 684 24.88 -3.79 -17.39
C ASP A 684 26.24 -3.14 -17.07
N ASN A 685 26.46 -1.85 -17.38
CA ASN A 685 27.73 -1.17 -17.13
C ASN A 685 27.54 0.09 -16.29
N LYS A 686 28.26 0.18 -15.15
CA LYS A 686 28.12 1.25 -14.17
C LYS A 686 29.34 2.18 -14.08
N PHE A 687 30.42 1.94 -14.82
CA PHE A 687 31.67 2.72 -14.65
C PHE A 687 31.50 4.23 -14.87
N GLY A 688 30.75 4.65 -15.90
CA GLY A 688 30.43 6.07 -16.10
C GLY A 688 29.69 6.66 -14.90
N GLY A 689 28.69 5.95 -14.38
CA GLY A 689 27.90 6.34 -13.21
C GLY A 689 28.71 6.37 -11.91
N VAL A 690 29.52 5.34 -11.64
CA VAL A 690 30.41 5.24 -10.47
C VAL A 690 31.36 6.43 -10.42
N ASN A 691 32.03 6.73 -11.53
CA ASN A 691 33.00 7.83 -11.59
C ASN A 691 32.30 9.17 -11.31
N VAL A 692 31.14 9.43 -11.90
CA VAL A 692 30.35 10.65 -11.63
C VAL A 692 29.87 10.70 -10.19
N LEU A 693 29.30 9.62 -9.66
CA LEU A 693 28.77 9.55 -8.29
C LEU A 693 29.84 9.84 -7.24
N VAL A 694 31.02 9.21 -7.37
CA VAL A 694 32.14 9.37 -6.44
C VAL A 694 32.80 10.74 -6.58
N ALA A 695 32.84 11.31 -7.78
CA ALA A 695 33.40 12.64 -8.03
C ALA A 695 32.75 13.73 -7.17
N LYS A 696 31.48 13.56 -6.78
CA LYS A 696 30.78 14.50 -5.88
C LYS A 696 31.56 14.79 -4.60
N GLU A 697 32.03 13.75 -3.90
CA GLU A 697 32.75 13.94 -2.63
C GLU A 697 34.12 14.60 -2.84
N VAL A 698 34.76 14.39 -3.99
CA VAL A 698 36.00 15.10 -4.35
C VAL A 698 35.70 16.58 -4.57
N ILE A 699 34.65 16.89 -5.32
CA ILE A 699 34.26 18.26 -5.68
C ILE A 699 33.77 19.05 -4.45
N GLU A 700 32.96 18.44 -3.59
CA GLU A 700 32.32 19.14 -2.47
C GLU A 700 33.14 19.09 -1.18
N LYS A 701 33.96 18.05 -0.98
CA LYS A 701 34.68 17.81 0.28
C LYS A 701 36.19 17.64 0.13
N ASN A 702 36.74 17.77 -1.08
CA ASN A 702 38.18 17.66 -1.37
C ASN A 702 38.81 16.33 -0.88
N VAL A 703 38.10 15.21 -0.99
CA VAL A 703 38.61 13.90 -0.56
C VAL A 703 39.67 13.38 -1.56
N ALA A 704 40.94 13.64 -1.28
CA ALA A 704 42.06 13.35 -2.18
C ALA A 704 42.18 11.86 -2.58
N ALA A 705 41.88 10.94 -1.67
CA ALA A 705 42.03 9.49 -1.90
C ALA A 705 41.21 8.96 -3.09
N ILE A 706 40.06 9.58 -3.39
CA ILE A 706 39.16 9.17 -4.48
C ILE A 706 39.21 10.14 -5.68
N LYS A 707 40.18 11.07 -5.71
CA LYS A 707 40.41 11.98 -6.84
C LYS A 707 40.46 11.28 -8.21
N PRO A 708 41.06 10.09 -8.37
CA PRO A 708 41.07 9.39 -9.66
C PRO A 708 39.67 9.12 -10.26
N TYR A 709 38.62 8.97 -9.44
CA TYR A 709 37.24 8.87 -9.92
C TYR A 709 36.74 10.17 -10.54
N LYS A 710 37.08 11.32 -9.94
CA LYS A 710 36.82 12.64 -10.55
C LYS A 710 37.56 12.76 -11.88
N ASP A 711 38.84 12.39 -11.94
CA ASP A 711 39.63 12.50 -13.17
C ASP A 711 39.01 11.64 -14.31
N ALA A 712 38.47 10.46 -14.00
CA ALA A 712 37.75 9.63 -14.97
C ALA A 712 36.37 10.19 -15.35
N ALA A 713 35.63 10.75 -14.40
CA ALA A 713 34.37 11.45 -14.68
C ALA A 713 34.62 12.65 -15.61
N GLU A 714 35.70 13.40 -15.41
CA GLU A 714 36.08 14.52 -16.27
C GLU A 714 36.46 14.07 -17.68
N ARG A 715 37.13 12.92 -17.85
CA ARG A 715 37.35 12.32 -19.18
C ARG A 715 36.03 11.96 -19.88
N LEU A 716 35.08 11.37 -19.15
CA LEU A 716 33.72 11.15 -19.67
C LEU A 716 33.08 12.49 -20.08
N MET A 717 33.11 13.51 -19.23
CA MET A 717 32.50 14.81 -19.52
C MET A 717 33.14 15.53 -20.71
N CYS A 718 34.46 15.44 -20.87
CA CYS A 718 35.16 16.00 -22.03
C CYS A 718 34.77 15.29 -23.34
N SER A 719 34.47 13.98 -23.31
CA SER A 719 34.14 13.21 -24.51
C SER A 719 32.89 13.71 -25.27
N PHE A 720 32.03 14.51 -24.65
CA PHE A 720 30.85 15.13 -25.29
C PHE A 720 31.20 16.32 -26.20
N PHE A 721 32.44 16.81 -26.16
CA PHE A 721 32.91 17.98 -26.90
C PHE A 721 33.96 17.57 -27.93
N ARG A 722 33.66 17.75 -29.22
CA ARG A 722 34.49 17.30 -30.35
C ARG A 722 35.82 18.05 -30.45
N GLU A 723 35.88 19.25 -29.89
CA GLU A 723 37.06 20.11 -29.85
C GLU A 723 38.11 19.65 -28.80
N THR A 724 37.77 18.68 -27.96
CA THR A 724 38.66 18.15 -26.92
C THR A 724 39.53 17.01 -27.45
N ARG A 725 40.58 16.61 -26.72
CA ARG A 725 41.41 15.47 -27.10
C ARG A 725 40.87 14.18 -26.50
N GLY A 726 40.79 13.11 -27.28
CA GLY A 726 40.47 11.76 -26.79
C GLY A 726 39.30 11.10 -27.54
N PRO A 727 38.74 10.00 -27.02
CA PRO A 727 37.53 9.41 -27.59
C PRO A 727 36.32 10.32 -27.38
N HIS A 728 35.42 10.33 -28.36
CA HIS A 728 34.24 11.19 -28.37
C HIS A 728 32.94 10.41 -28.43
N MET A 729 31.88 11.02 -27.88
CA MET A 729 30.52 10.53 -28.02
C MET A 729 30.04 10.61 -29.47
N THR A 730 29.27 9.61 -29.89
CA THR A 730 28.70 9.51 -31.23
C THR A 730 27.29 10.07 -31.28
N TYR A 731 26.98 10.75 -32.40
CA TYR A 731 25.69 11.39 -32.64
C TYR A 731 25.16 11.02 -34.01
N SER A 732 23.85 10.80 -34.10
CA SER A 732 23.17 10.62 -35.38
C SER A 732 23.20 11.93 -36.19
N PRO A 733 22.89 11.91 -37.50
CA PRO A 733 22.71 13.13 -38.29
C PRO A 733 21.74 14.15 -37.64
N GLY A 734 20.67 13.68 -36.99
CA GLY A 734 19.68 14.48 -36.28
C GLY A 734 20.11 14.98 -34.90
N GLY A 735 21.29 14.58 -34.42
CA GLY A 735 21.87 15.00 -33.15
C GLY A 735 21.46 14.17 -31.93
N LEU A 736 20.96 12.95 -32.14
CA LEU A 736 20.72 11.98 -31.07
C LEU A 736 22.05 11.39 -30.61
N LEU A 737 22.35 11.52 -29.33
CA LEU A 737 23.41 10.79 -28.65
C LEU A 737 23.07 9.32 -28.68
N TYR A 738 23.86 8.51 -29.39
CA TYR A 738 23.60 7.08 -29.51
C TYR A 738 24.87 6.26 -29.30
N LYS A 739 24.64 5.00 -28.94
CA LYS A 739 25.65 3.95 -28.95
C LYS A 739 25.04 2.72 -29.60
N LYS A 740 25.75 2.13 -30.57
CA LYS A 740 25.28 0.93 -31.29
C LYS A 740 24.89 -0.19 -30.30
N GLY A 741 23.66 -0.68 -30.41
CA GLY A 741 23.04 -1.65 -29.50
C GLY A 741 21.58 -1.92 -29.87
N SER A 742 20.89 -2.78 -29.12
CA SER A 742 19.49 -3.16 -29.35
C SER A 742 18.48 -2.05 -29.04
N THR A 743 18.81 -1.15 -28.10
CA THR A 743 17.90 -0.12 -27.59
C THR A 743 18.61 1.23 -27.50
N GLN A 744 18.38 2.12 -28.47
CA GLN A 744 19.20 3.32 -28.64
C GLN A 744 18.98 4.35 -27.52
N LEU A 745 17.73 4.59 -27.14
CA LEU A 745 17.38 5.65 -26.17
C LEU A 745 17.79 5.36 -24.72
N GLN A 746 18.17 4.12 -24.38
CA GLN A 746 18.72 3.80 -23.06
C GLN A 746 19.95 4.66 -22.75
N ASN A 747 20.95 4.62 -23.64
CA ASN A 747 22.22 5.32 -23.43
C ASN A 747 22.00 6.83 -23.47
N THR A 748 21.14 7.31 -24.37
CA THR A 748 20.74 8.71 -24.44
C THR A 748 20.20 9.21 -23.10
N ALA A 749 19.26 8.48 -22.50
CA ALA A 749 18.64 8.84 -21.24
C ALA A 749 19.64 8.81 -20.07
N ALA A 750 20.40 7.72 -19.93
CA ALA A 750 21.34 7.52 -18.84
C ALA A 750 22.50 8.55 -18.87
N LEU A 751 23.08 8.82 -20.05
CA LEU A 751 24.16 9.80 -20.20
C LEU A 751 23.65 11.24 -20.02
N SER A 752 22.42 11.55 -20.47
CA SER A 752 21.80 12.86 -20.20
C SER A 752 21.62 13.11 -18.70
N PHE A 753 21.29 12.08 -17.94
CA PHE A 753 21.24 12.14 -16.48
C PHE A 753 22.60 12.46 -15.86
N LEU A 754 23.68 11.79 -16.32
CA LEU A 754 25.04 12.05 -15.82
C LEU A 754 25.51 13.47 -16.14
N LEU A 755 25.24 13.97 -17.36
CA LEU A 755 25.54 15.33 -17.78
C LEU A 755 24.94 16.37 -16.84
N LEU A 756 23.65 16.24 -16.52
CA LEU A 756 22.97 17.16 -15.60
C LEU A 756 23.49 17.05 -14.17
N THR A 757 23.71 15.81 -13.70
CA THR A 757 24.23 15.57 -12.35
C THR A 757 25.59 16.24 -12.17
N TYR A 758 26.49 16.08 -13.14
CA TYR A 758 27.82 16.67 -13.08
C TYR A 758 27.79 18.20 -13.23
N ALA A 759 26.92 18.73 -14.09
CA ALA A 759 26.70 20.18 -14.20
C ALA A 759 26.26 20.80 -12.85
N ASP A 760 25.39 20.10 -12.12
CA ASP A 760 24.95 20.52 -10.79
C ASP A 760 26.08 20.48 -9.76
N TYR A 761 26.97 19.47 -9.80
CA TYR A 761 28.14 19.41 -8.91
C TYR A 761 29.09 20.58 -9.13
N LEU A 762 29.42 20.88 -10.40
CA LEU A 762 30.26 22.03 -10.74
C LEU A 762 29.59 23.36 -10.33
N SER A 763 28.29 23.49 -10.56
CA SER A 763 27.56 24.72 -10.21
C SER A 763 27.50 24.96 -8.70
N LYS A 764 27.21 23.93 -7.91
CA LYS A 764 27.10 24.04 -6.44
C LYS A 764 28.45 24.29 -5.77
N SER A 765 29.54 23.81 -6.37
CA SER A 765 30.91 23.98 -5.85
C SER A 765 31.65 25.18 -6.44
N SER A 766 31.08 25.86 -7.44
CA SER A 766 31.75 26.89 -8.24
C SER A 766 33.05 26.41 -8.91
N GLN A 767 33.27 25.10 -9.03
CA GLN A 767 34.42 24.53 -9.74
C GLN A 767 34.23 24.62 -11.25
N GLN A 768 35.34 24.55 -11.97
CA GLN A 768 35.40 24.64 -13.43
C GLN A 768 36.05 23.40 -14.01
N LEU A 769 35.52 22.89 -15.11
CA LEU A 769 36.14 21.82 -15.88
C LEU A 769 37.02 22.40 -16.99
N TYR A 770 38.25 21.87 -17.09
CA TYR A 770 39.16 22.13 -18.19
C TYR A 770 39.43 20.83 -18.95
N CYS A 771 39.07 20.81 -20.23
CA CYS A 771 39.35 19.72 -21.17
C CYS A 771 40.54 20.12 -22.04
N GLY A 772 41.75 19.94 -21.50
CA GLY A 772 42.95 20.57 -22.08
C GLY A 772 42.87 22.08 -21.95
N ASN A 773 42.96 22.80 -23.07
CA ASN A 773 42.88 24.27 -23.10
C ASN A 773 41.42 24.79 -23.22
N VAL A 774 40.43 23.89 -23.32
CA VAL A 774 39.02 24.27 -23.46
C VAL A 774 38.35 24.31 -22.10
N LYS A 775 37.80 25.47 -21.75
CA LYS A 775 37.01 25.66 -20.53
C LYS A 775 35.55 25.28 -20.77
N ILE A 776 35.07 24.27 -20.04
CA ILE A 776 33.68 23.81 -20.12
C ILE A 776 32.88 24.34 -18.94
N LYS A 777 31.88 25.20 -19.23
CA LYS A 777 30.89 25.70 -18.27
C LYS A 777 29.76 24.67 -18.03
N PRO A 778 29.15 24.64 -16.83
CA PRO A 778 27.99 23.78 -16.53
C PRO A 778 26.84 23.87 -17.56
N ASP A 779 26.59 25.06 -18.11
CA ASP A 779 25.51 25.28 -19.07
C ASP A 779 25.67 24.53 -20.40
N TYR A 780 26.90 24.18 -20.79
CA TYR A 780 27.10 23.37 -21.99
C TYR A 780 26.54 21.96 -21.79
N PHE A 781 26.77 21.33 -20.64
CA PHE A 781 26.19 20.03 -20.32
C PHE A 781 24.66 20.07 -20.28
N ARG A 782 24.10 21.13 -19.70
CA ARG A 782 22.65 21.37 -19.65
C ARG A 782 22.06 21.47 -21.05
N ARG A 783 22.72 22.17 -21.98
CA ARG A 783 22.29 22.27 -23.38
C ARG A 783 22.35 20.93 -24.10
N ILE A 784 23.39 20.12 -23.90
CA ILE A 784 23.50 18.80 -24.51
C ILE A 784 22.36 17.89 -23.99
N ALA A 785 22.18 17.82 -22.67
CA ALA A 785 21.09 17.04 -22.08
C ALA A 785 19.70 17.55 -22.55
N LYS A 786 19.51 18.87 -22.65
CA LYS A 786 18.27 19.46 -23.19
C LYS A 786 18.02 19.04 -24.61
N ARG A 787 19.04 19.08 -25.49
CA ARG A 787 18.92 18.62 -26.88
C ARG A 787 18.46 17.17 -26.96
N GLN A 788 18.96 16.30 -26.08
CA GLN A 788 18.56 14.89 -26.05
C GLN A 788 17.11 14.70 -25.59
N VAL A 789 16.67 15.44 -24.57
CA VAL A 789 15.28 15.43 -24.12
C VAL A 789 14.36 15.96 -25.21
N ASP A 790 14.69 17.11 -25.81
CA ASP A 790 13.91 17.70 -26.90
C ASP A 790 13.81 16.73 -28.08
N TYR A 791 14.90 16.01 -28.41
CA TYR A 791 14.90 14.95 -29.42
C TYR A 791 13.90 13.83 -29.08
N ILE A 792 13.93 13.30 -27.84
CA ILE A 792 12.98 12.25 -27.38
C ILE A 792 11.54 12.76 -27.46
N LEU A 793 11.30 14.03 -27.14
CA LEU A 793 9.97 14.65 -27.08
C LEU A 793 9.45 15.17 -28.43
N GLY A 794 10.23 15.07 -29.50
CA GLY A 794 9.76 15.29 -30.87
C GLY A 794 10.57 16.26 -31.71
N ASP A 795 11.60 16.93 -31.16
CA ASP A 795 12.53 17.74 -31.97
C ASP A 795 13.64 16.87 -32.60
N ASN A 796 13.18 15.98 -33.47
CA ASN A 796 14.01 15.09 -34.26
C ASN A 796 13.63 15.20 -35.75
N PRO A 797 14.42 14.63 -36.68
CA PRO A 797 14.14 14.70 -38.11
C PRO A 797 12.76 14.19 -38.50
N MET A 798 12.18 13.29 -37.71
CA MET A 798 10.86 12.71 -37.95
C MET A 798 9.71 13.52 -37.36
N LYS A 799 9.96 14.54 -36.55
CA LYS A 799 8.94 15.31 -35.81
C LYS A 799 7.94 14.39 -35.11
N LEU A 800 8.48 13.42 -34.37
CA LEU A 800 7.75 12.34 -33.72
C LEU A 800 8.22 12.19 -32.26
N SER A 801 7.32 12.29 -31.29
CA SER A 801 7.67 11.98 -29.90
C SER A 801 7.90 10.48 -29.74
N TYR A 802 9.03 10.12 -29.12
CA TYR A 802 9.34 8.75 -28.67
C TYR A 802 8.88 8.50 -27.23
N MET A 803 8.25 9.48 -26.58
CA MET A 803 7.48 9.28 -25.35
C MET A 803 5.99 9.14 -25.70
N ILE A 804 5.41 7.98 -25.36
CA ILE A 804 4.03 7.64 -25.65
C ILE A 804 3.07 8.57 -24.87
N GLY A 805 2.07 9.11 -25.55
CA GLY A 805 1.12 10.06 -24.97
C GLY A 805 1.65 11.49 -24.81
N TYR A 806 2.85 11.80 -25.32
CA TYR A 806 3.41 13.17 -25.30
C TYR A 806 3.37 13.81 -26.69
N GLY A 807 2.86 15.05 -26.75
CA GLY A 807 2.70 15.81 -27.99
C GLY A 807 1.58 15.26 -28.89
N ASN A 808 1.41 15.87 -30.06
CA ASN A 808 0.33 15.53 -30.99
C ASN A 808 0.66 14.33 -31.90
N ARG A 809 1.91 13.84 -31.86
CA ARG A 809 2.38 12.77 -32.74
C ARG A 809 3.36 11.87 -32.00
N TYR A 810 2.93 10.64 -31.72
CA TYR A 810 3.72 9.56 -31.13
C TYR A 810 3.26 8.21 -31.71
N PRO A 811 4.10 7.15 -31.68
CA PRO A 811 3.74 5.81 -32.16
C PRO A 811 2.51 5.23 -31.46
N GLN A 812 1.59 4.66 -32.23
CA GLN A 812 0.33 4.09 -31.73
C GLN A 812 0.36 2.55 -31.65
N GLN A 813 1.50 1.93 -31.98
CA GLN A 813 1.68 0.49 -32.03
C GLN A 813 3.04 0.14 -31.41
N ILE A 814 3.05 -0.06 -30.10
CA ILE A 814 4.24 -0.40 -29.34
C ILE A 814 4.33 -1.90 -29.05
N HIS A 815 5.55 -2.41 -28.92
CA HIS A 815 5.79 -3.79 -28.51
C HIS A 815 5.53 -3.93 -27.00
N HIS A 816 4.26 -3.96 -26.60
CA HIS A 816 3.88 -4.08 -25.20
C HIS A 816 2.52 -4.77 -25.06
N ARG A 817 2.48 -5.93 -24.38
CA ARG A 817 1.28 -6.77 -24.23
C ARG A 817 0.11 -5.99 -23.64
N GLY A 818 0.28 -5.41 -22.46
CA GLY A 818 -0.78 -4.65 -21.79
C GLY A 818 -1.26 -3.42 -22.56
N ALA A 819 -0.49 -2.88 -23.52
CA ALA A 819 -0.92 -1.74 -24.34
C ALA A 819 -1.73 -2.23 -25.54
N SER A 820 -1.21 -3.24 -26.23
CA SER A 820 -1.81 -3.81 -27.44
C SER A 820 -3.07 -4.62 -27.21
N LEU A 821 -3.27 -5.22 -26.03
CA LEU A 821 -4.44 -6.04 -25.71
C LEU A 821 -5.55 -5.20 -25.03
N PRO A 822 -6.84 -5.45 -25.30
CA PRO A 822 -7.93 -4.74 -24.63
C PRO A 822 -7.92 -5.04 -23.13
N SER A 823 -8.04 -4.01 -22.29
CA SER A 823 -8.05 -4.17 -20.83
C SER A 823 -9.16 -5.11 -20.34
N ILE A 824 -9.01 -5.68 -19.15
CA ILE A 824 -10.08 -6.47 -18.50
C ILE A 824 -11.38 -5.66 -18.38
N ALA A 825 -11.29 -4.35 -18.15
CA ALA A 825 -12.46 -3.48 -18.04
C ALA A 825 -13.26 -3.42 -19.35
N THR A 826 -12.58 -3.42 -20.49
CA THR A 826 -13.20 -3.34 -21.83
C THR A 826 -13.48 -4.70 -22.46
N TYR A 827 -12.77 -5.74 -22.02
CA TYR A 827 -12.92 -7.12 -22.50
C TYR A 827 -12.74 -8.09 -21.32
N PRO A 828 -13.80 -8.39 -20.54
CA PRO A 828 -13.67 -9.13 -19.29
C PRO A 828 -13.29 -10.61 -19.44
N LYS A 829 -13.47 -11.19 -20.65
CA LYS A 829 -13.10 -12.58 -20.92
C LYS A 829 -11.58 -12.73 -20.94
N THR A 830 -11.08 -13.84 -20.43
CA THR A 830 -9.66 -14.22 -20.52
C THR A 830 -9.22 -14.28 -21.98
N ILE A 831 -8.06 -13.69 -22.29
CA ILE A 831 -7.39 -13.80 -23.58
C ILE A 831 -6.24 -14.79 -23.39
N LYS A 832 -6.39 -15.99 -23.94
CA LYS A 832 -5.37 -17.03 -23.82
C LYS A 832 -4.11 -16.68 -24.64
N CYS A 833 -2.96 -17.20 -24.21
CA CYS A 833 -1.66 -17.10 -24.88
C CYS A 833 -1.70 -16.96 -26.42
N VAL A 834 -2.30 -17.92 -27.14
CA VAL A 834 -2.31 -17.92 -28.62
C VAL A 834 -3.32 -16.93 -29.20
N GLU A 835 -4.44 -16.69 -28.51
CA GLU A 835 -5.52 -15.84 -28.98
C GLU A 835 -5.09 -14.38 -29.10
N GLY A 836 -4.16 -13.94 -28.24
CA GLY A 836 -3.77 -12.56 -28.21
C GLY A 836 -2.86 -12.11 -29.36
N TRP A 837 -2.28 -13.06 -30.10
CA TRP A 837 -1.50 -12.76 -31.31
C TRP A 837 -2.31 -12.05 -32.41
N LYS A 838 -3.64 -12.18 -32.41
CA LYS A 838 -4.51 -11.41 -33.31
C LYS A 838 -4.47 -9.90 -33.01
N PHE A 839 -4.32 -9.52 -31.74
CA PHE A 839 -4.17 -8.11 -31.34
C PHE A 839 -2.76 -7.61 -31.64
N PHE A 840 -1.73 -8.44 -31.42
CA PHE A 840 -0.37 -8.14 -31.83
C PHE A 840 -0.26 -7.85 -33.33
N ALA A 841 -0.85 -8.72 -34.17
CA ALA A 841 -0.81 -8.61 -35.63
C ALA A 841 -1.77 -7.56 -36.21
N SER A 842 -2.67 -7.00 -35.39
CA SER A 842 -3.65 -6.00 -35.83
C SER A 842 -2.97 -4.74 -36.38
N PRO A 843 -3.41 -4.18 -37.53
CA PRO A 843 -2.90 -2.92 -38.03
C PRO A 843 -3.44 -1.70 -37.24
N ASN A 844 -4.39 -1.91 -36.32
CA ASN A 844 -4.99 -0.84 -35.53
C ASN A 844 -4.04 -0.36 -34.42
N SER A 845 -4.33 0.84 -33.89
CA SER A 845 -3.67 1.36 -32.70
C SER A 845 -3.82 0.40 -31.50
N ASP A 846 -2.90 0.53 -30.55
CA ASP A 846 -2.99 -0.12 -29.25
C ASP A 846 -4.30 0.23 -28.55
N HIS A 847 -4.88 -0.75 -27.86
CA HIS A 847 -6.13 -0.58 -27.12
C HIS A 847 -5.96 0.34 -25.91
N ASN A 848 -4.78 0.32 -25.29
CA ASN A 848 -4.45 1.15 -24.13
C ASN A 848 -3.21 1.99 -24.43
N THR A 849 -3.30 3.31 -24.20
CA THR A 849 -2.13 4.19 -24.31
C THR A 849 -1.25 4.03 -23.06
N LEU A 850 -0.02 3.54 -23.23
CA LEU A 850 0.98 3.47 -22.17
C LEU A 850 1.65 4.84 -21.96
N VAL A 851 0.89 5.79 -21.41
CA VAL A 851 1.33 7.18 -21.21
C VAL A 851 2.66 7.27 -20.45
N GLY A 852 3.60 8.05 -20.99
CA GLY A 852 4.90 8.34 -20.39
C GLY A 852 6.00 7.32 -20.71
N ALA A 853 5.68 6.19 -21.34
CA ALA A 853 6.69 5.22 -21.75
C ALA A 853 7.61 5.78 -22.85
N VAL A 854 8.92 5.62 -22.67
CA VAL A 854 9.94 5.96 -23.66
C VAL A 854 10.35 4.66 -24.34
N ILE A 855 10.15 4.60 -25.66
CA ILE A 855 10.44 3.40 -26.46
C ILE A 855 11.92 3.34 -26.87
N GLY A 856 12.34 2.26 -27.53
CA GLY A 856 13.72 2.09 -28.01
C GLY A 856 14.25 3.18 -28.95
N GLY A 857 13.38 3.80 -29.76
CA GLY A 857 13.68 4.96 -30.59
C GLY A 857 14.15 4.64 -32.02
N PRO A 858 14.70 5.62 -32.75
CA PRO A 858 15.12 5.44 -34.14
C PRO A 858 16.45 4.67 -34.24
N ASP A 859 16.82 4.27 -35.46
CA ASP A 859 18.16 3.77 -35.74
C ASP A 859 19.22 4.89 -35.77
N THR A 860 20.47 4.54 -36.07
CA THR A 860 21.61 5.47 -36.07
C THR A 860 21.56 6.56 -37.14
N ASN A 861 20.63 6.44 -38.10
CA ASN A 861 20.39 7.42 -39.16
C ASN A 861 19.07 8.18 -38.95
N ASP A 862 18.57 8.22 -37.71
CA ASP A 862 17.32 8.88 -37.31
C ASP A 862 16.06 8.28 -37.96
N LYS A 863 16.14 7.06 -38.51
CA LYS A 863 14.99 6.41 -39.15
C LYS A 863 14.21 5.58 -38.13
N PHE A 864 12.90 5.82 -38.08
CA PHE A 864 11.95 5.06 -37.27
C PHE A 864 10.86 4.45 -38.16
N ILE A 865 10.79 3.13 -38.17
CA ILE A 865 9.78 2.35 -38.91
C ILE A 865 8.55 2.13 -38.01
N GLY A 866 8.77 1.88 -36.72
CA GLY A 866 7.69 1.62 -35.76
C GLY A 866 7.04 0.24 -35.91
N GLY A 867 5.87 0.09 -35.29
CA GLY A 867 5.07 -1.15 -35.28
C GLY A 867 5.46 -2.14 -34.19
N ARG A 868 4.50 -2.98 -33.76
CA ARG A 868 4.70 -3.96 -32.68
C ARG A 868 5.74 -5.03 -33.00
N ARG A 869 5.99 -5.32 -34.28
CA ARG A 869 7.01 -6.30 -34.70
C ARG A 869 8.44 -5.78 -34.55
N ASN A 870 8.63 -4.46 -34.47
CA ASN A 870 9.93 -3.85 -34.37
C ASN A 870 10.28 -3.50 -32.92
N ALA A 871 10.43 -4.51 -32.08
CA ALA A 871 10.71 -4.36 -30.65
C ALA A 871 11.91 -3.44 -30.37
N SER A 872 12.99 -3.54 -31.18
CA SER A 872 14.17 -2.67 -31.05
C SER A 872 13.88 -1.17 -31.08
N GLN A 873 12.82 -0.75 -31.78
CA GLN A 873 12.40 0.64 -31.87
C GLN A 873 11.20 0.96 -30.98
N THR A 874 10.29 0.01 -30.77
CA THR A 874 8.97 0.27 -30.18
C THR A 874 8.76 -0.32 -28.80
N GLU A 875 9.68 -1.13 -28.28
CA GLU A 875 9.59 -1.66 -26.92
C GLU A 875 9.99 -0.60 -25.90
N PRO A 876 9.13 -0.28 -24.91
CA PRO A 876 9.52 0.50 -23.76
C PRO A 876 10.12 -0.40 -22.68
N THR A 877 11.08 0.13 -21.92
CA THR A 877 11.66 -0.60 -20.79
C THR A 877 11.80 0.29 -19.56
N THR A 878 11.75 -0.33 -18.39
CA THR A 878 11.88 0.37 -17.09
C THR A 878 13.17 1.20 -17.01
N TYR A 879 14.29 0.68 -17.53
CA TYR A 879 15.61 1.30 -17.42
C TYR A 879 15.88 2.44 -18.42
N ILE A 880 15.08 2.58 -19.49
CA ILE A 880 15.10 3.81 -20.32
C ILE A 880 14.39 4.93 -19.56
N ASN A 881 13.23 4.61 -18.98
CA ASN A 881 12.36 5.58 -18.32
C ASN A 881 12.93 6.10 -16.99
N ALA A 882 13.55 5.24 -16.17
CA ALA A 882 14.04 5.59 -14.84
C ALA A 882 15.00 6.81 -14.82
N PRO A 883 16.07 6.88 -15.63
CA PRO A 883 16.93 8.07 -15.70
C PRO A 883 16.23 9.33 -16.23
N ILE A 884 15.24 9.20 -17.11
CA ILE A 884 14.50 10.35 -17.68
C ILE A 884 13.73 11.11 -16.60
N VAL A 885 13.28 10.47 -15.53
CA VAL A 885 12.51 11.12 -14.45
C VAL A 885 13.29 12.29 -13.83
N GLY A 886 14.56 12.08 -13.44
CA GLY A 886 15.39 13.14 -12.88
C GLY A 886 15.72 14.26 -13.88
N VAL A 887 15.96 13.87 -15.14
CA VAL A 887 16.26 14.82 -16.24
C VAL A 887 15.07 15.75 -16.51
N LEU A 888 13.85 15.19 -16.59
CA LEU A 888 12.63 15.97 -16.79
C LEU A 888 12.30 16.85 -15.58
N ALA A 889 12.53 16.36 -14.36
CA ALA A 889 12.36 17.17 -13.15
C ALA A 889 13.21 18.45 -13.22
N TYR A 890 14.49 18.31 -13.61
CA TYR A 890 15.39 19.45 -13.78
C TYR A 890 14.84 20.48 -14.80
N PHE A 891 14.52 20.04 -16.02
CA PHE A 891 14.06 20.97 -17.06
C PHE A 891 12.66 21.54 -16.81
N LYS A 892 11.79 20.84 -16.08
CA LYS A 892 10.51 21.37 -15.62
C LYS A 892 10.71 22.58 -14.71
N ALA A 893 11.65 22.52 -13.78
CA ALA A 893 11.93 23.63 -12.85
C ALA A 893 12.65 24.80 -13.53
N TYR A 894 13.57 24.52 -14.46
CA TYR A 894 14.36 25.55 -15.16
C TYR A 894 13.62 26.28 -16.29
N LYS A 895 12.49 25.77 -16.78
CA LYS A 895 11.65 26.49 -17.75
C LYS A 895 11.11 27.82 -17.17
N ALA A 896 11.00 27.93 -15.85
CA ALA A 896 10.60 29.16 -15.16
C ALA A 896 11.67 30.28 -15.16
N SER A 897 12.93 30.00 -15.54
CA SER A 897 14.01 30.99 -15.55
C SER A 897 14.52 31.37 -16.96
N TYR A 898 14.32 30.54 -17.97
CA TYR A 898 14.77 30.82 -19.35
C TYR A 898 13.81 31.72 -20.16
N ASP A 899 12.53 31.82 -19.78
CA ASP A 899 11.59 32.75 -20.42
C ASP A 899 11.90 34.24 -20.07
N ALA A 900 12.86 34.50 -19.17
CA ALA A 900 13.33 35.85 -18.82
C ALA A 900 14.57 36.30 -19.63
N GLU A 901 15.30 35.40 -20.29
CA GLU A 901 16.43 35.75 -21.14
C GLU A 901 16.47 34.83 -22.36
N SER A 902 15.70 35.21 -23.39
CA SER A 902 16.01 34.81 -24.76
C SER A 902 17.38 35.34 -25.14
N PRO A 903 18.23 34.49 -25.75
CA PRO A 903 18.70 34.89 -27.07
C PRO A 903 18.75 33.74 -28.08
N ARG A 904 18.34 34.10 -29.31
CA ARG A 904 18.58 33.53 -30.64
C ARG A 904 19.36 32.21 -30.76
#